data_AF-A0A9E0IKG3-F1
#
_entry.id   AF-A0A9E0IKG3-F1
#
_cell.length_a   1.000
_cell.length_b   1.000
_cell.length_c   1.000
_cell.angle_alpha   90.00
_cell.angle_beta   90.00
_cell.angle_gamma   90.00
#
_symmetry.space_group_name_H-M   'P 1'
#
loop_
_entity.id
_entity.type
_entity.pdbx_description
1 polymer ?
#
loop_
_entity_poly.entity_id
_entity_poly.type
_entity_poly.pdbx_seq_one_letter_code
_entity_poly.pdbx_strand_id
1 'polypeptide(L)'
;MLVLGSAACGGDEPTIQALYNPNTQRVLIDMVRELEDGETMMVSVRRGNFGQLDCAAQASAMDSVVDHDGLRFYGPVVDQSLLDPFYGPEWAYEPTPEMLAALDAGTDSIIDFCVMKGSEVVEQIEFDLFKAVDNGENDGLGGKADDNEHGEVGVNSAQAYGELCVGQMGEIPFFEKQGEFKYGTYNCLDSTPIPMTVTDAGGNVDRPDGEVSKCDKPQYIYSLCEQGPRVASRINDQGTRWVLLCRKSIGGLASDQFNDIAMIGHNPFTGKTCFFQNALYQKKDGGNVPHPADREKSTNLWSGVHGGLGSGIQCSKCHDADPFVHSPWIDGAKDANGRSVVPKMGEDQDMPIGANDAPYYLVNQRGQNWRVIDSLTSPAVAACTKCHRMGKGGEWQQWVTRIEQTDASWENIVTDHGKKFENARWMPTDLSGLTAATWASSPYATAIAEIKRCGQSSDCASEKIPTAPGGNTDGNGRLRNPVTLSDSTLATRAVGILAASGCKDCHTSSRTTFRKWADQTAEAEGQCLANLTGGSEKQSTPAENEGVGKDEVKTYGPYDVAIGGTFKAQITGSGDADLYVKRFAKATKDNYDCRPFKTGSRETCGADQFKNFGPGKFYVTIIGKSANTSKFTLKVTHTAKGDGQQTPAEVISCLRQEPREDSPFLPHKLGMYTVLSSHGWFSDLFHAAYNDAESRDAWVINFAKFKARTSMPKGNHPRLSQADADVVVEWFARGVPNLDSVVQNDPPPTTCSNSISSEMSTHASTMATQGWRAVNAERGLAMYGCSGNGNPISCLGSLARAGTKAYGEGWELLAGAKLRILREFSFKTFFWMRSSADGRFIGNGASSSTGAMISDLQRDKDIPVHASYDPGFFPDNSGFMFQSTPIGAGFCGTNLLTSNPREINFGEAQCSSATNVGLYQHLASGLGGADHYAINGQFTSDNGGDGPDEEPIADFGSDSTIKLTALAYDGNHYVEKTPVTTDSPFEGDNVLSPSSRLVISRLAGPNNKQLGYVVRKINVSATSLSTTEVGRYCVKGAKPAISFDERYAVLHHYVEEGDFAELGFASASDAGFQALLDAGSANIYVLDLVTGVKTRVTNMKPGQFALFPHFRSDNWFYFLVRDSKSGKEYAVASDAALVLAGQ
;
A
#
# COMPACT_ATOMS: atom_id res chain seq x y z
N MET A 1 40.27 7.31 -19.35
CA MET A 1 41.46 7.96 -18.77
C MET A 1 41.67 9.28 -19.51
N LEU A 2 41.76 10.39 -18.77
CA LEU A 2 42.01 11.80 -19.16
C LEU A 2 41.82 12.25 -20.63
N VAL A 3 40.93 13.23 -20.84
CA VAL A 3 41.21 14.36 -21.74
C VAL A 3 41.33 15.62 -20.88
N LEU A 4 42.54 16.19 -20.78
CA LEU A 4 42.76 17.55 -20.28
C LEU A 4 42.57 18.52 -21.45
N GLY A 5 41.78 19.58 -21.22
CA GLY A 5 41.17 20.39 -22.26
C GLY A 5 41.83 21.74 -22.60
N SER A 6 41.07 22.58 -23.29
CA SER A 6 41.08 24.04 -23.20
C SER A 6 39.83 24.61 -23.87
N ALA A 7 39.11 25.48 -23.16
CA ALA A 7 37.91 26.17 -23.63
C ALA A 7 38.25 27.36 -24.55
N ALA A 8 37.40 27.61 -25.55
CA ALA A 8 37.20 28.92 -26.16
C ALA A 8 35.71 29.10 -26.48
N CYS A 9 35.11 30.21 -26.03
CA CYS A 9 33.77 30.65 -26.43
C CYS A 9 33.84 31.42 -27.76
N GLY A 10 32.96 31.10 -28.72
CA GLY A 10 32.70 31.84 -29.96
C GLY A 10 31.80 31.00 -30.89
N GLY A 11 30.75 31.60 -31.45
CA GLY A 11 29.63 30.91 -32.13
C GLY A 11 29.88 30.38 -33.55
N ASP A 12 28.90 29.55 -33.98
CA ASP A 12 28.55 29.01 -35.30
C ASP A 12 29.54 28.08 -36.03
N GLU A 13 29.38 26.74 -35.89
CA GLU A 13 28.74 25.81 -36.87
C GLU A 13 28.97 24.32 -36.50
N PRO A 14 28.05 23.38 -36.82
CA PRO A 14 28.10 22.00 -36.36
C PRO A 14 29.09 21.11 -37.14
N THR A 15 30.06 20.57 -36.41
CA THR A 15 30.53 19.17 -36.41
C THR A 15 29.92 18.26 -37.48
N ILE A 16 30.76 17.64 -38.32
CA ILE A 16 30.42 16.55 -39.27
C ILE A 16 29.34 15.63 -38.69
N GLN A 17 28.31 15.33 -39.48
CA GLN A 17 27.13 14.61 -39.01
C GLN A 17 26.88 13.34 -39.83
N ALA A 18 26.57 12.24 -39.14
CA ALA A 18 26.06 11.02 -39.77
C ALA A 18 24.52 10.99 -39.70
N LEU A 19 23.90 10.59 -40.81
CA LEU A 19 22.47 10.34 -40.98
C LEU A 19 22.25 8.89 -41.44
N TYR A 20 21.04 8.37 -41.27
CA TYR A 20 20.60 7.11 -41.86
C TYR A 20 19.27 7.29 -42.59
N ASN A 21 19.20 6.78 -43.82
CA ASN A 21 17.99 6.85 -44.63
C ASN A 21 17.34 5.46 -44.69
N PRO A 22 16.18 5.23 -44.06
CA PRO A 22 15.54 3.91 -44.00
C PRO A 22 14.96 3.46 -45.34
N ASN A 23 14.65 4.38 -46.26
CA ASN A 23 14.11 4.04 -47.58
C ASN A 23 15.18 3.44 -48.49
N THR A 24 16.44 3.85 -48.30
CA THR A 24 17.59 3.36 -49.07
C THR A 24 18.52 2.45 -48.27
N GLN A 25 18.28 2.34 -46.96
CA GLN A 25 19.08 1.61 -45.99
C GLN A 25 20.54 2.06 -45.91
N ARG A 26 20.82 3.34 -46.18
CA ARG A 26 22.20 3.88 -46.26
C ARG A 26 22.54 4.85 -45.16
N VAL A 27 23.81 4.85 -44.76
CA VAL A 27 24.41 5.96 -44.01
C VAL A 27 24.66 7.12 -44.97
N LEU A 28 24.41 8.34 -44.52
CA LEU A 28 24.81 9.57 -45.20
C LEU A 28 25.73 10.36 -44.27
N ILE A 29 26.73 11.03 -44.82
CA ILE A 29 27.61 11.92 -44.05
C ILE A 29 27.49 13.33 -44.60
N ASP A 30 27.06 14.24 -43.74
CA ASP A 30 27.05 15.67 -44.02
C ASP A 30 28.34 16.30 -43.51
N MET A 31 29.11 16.82 -44.46
CA MET A 31 30.36 17.53 -44.20
C MET A 31 30.12 19.03 -44.11
N VAL A 32 31.00 19.72 -43.38
CA VAL A 32 31.04 21.19 -43.32
C VAL A 32 31.93 21.81 -44.40
N ARG A 33 32.69 20.98 -45.12
CA ARG A 33 33.60 21.39 -46.21
C ARG A 33 33.71 20.29 -47.27
N GLU A 34 34.08 20.67 -48.48
CA GLU A 34 34.47 19.71 -49.52
C GLU A 34 35.79 19.01 -49.14
N LEU A 35 36.02 17.82 -49.69
CA LEU A 35 37.28 17.10 -49.59
C LEU A 35 38.36 17.82 -50.41
N GLU A 36 39.57 17.97 -49.87
CA GLU A 36 40.69 18.57 -50.59
C GLU A 36 41.30 17.61 -51.61
N ASP A 37 42.06 18.14 -52.58
CA ASP A 37 42.80 17.34 -53.57
C ASP A 37 43.69 16.28 -52.87
N GLY A 38 43.36 15.01 -53.13
CA GLY A 38 44.04 13.83 -52.58
C GLY A 38 43.46 13.29 -51.27
N GLU A 39 42.40 13.89 -50.72
CA GLU A 39 41.63 13.32 -49.60
C GLU A 39 40.63 12.27 -50.10
N THR A 40 40.44 11.21 -49.31
CA THR A 40 39.45 10.15 -49.54
C THR A 40 38.66 9.89 -48.27
N MET A 41 37.32 9.86 -48.38
CA MET A 41 36.43 9.50 -47.29
C MET A 41 36.20 7.98 -47.27
N MET A 42 36.31 7.40 -46.08
CA MET A 42 36.04 5.99 -45.83
C MET A 42 35.01 5.85 -44.72
N VAL A 43 33.99 5.03 -44.93
CA VAL A 43 32.92 4.80 -43.95
C VAL A 43 32.67 3.29 -43.83
N SER A 44 32.46 2.80 -42.62
CA SER A 44 31.96 1.44 -42.39
C SER A 44 30.94 1.43 -41.27
N VAL A 45 30.09 0.41 -41.25
CA VAL A 45 29.12 0.20 -40.16
C VAL A 45 29.34 -1.17 -39.57
N ARG A 46 29.52 -1.25 -38.25
CA ARG A 46 29.85 -2.49 -37.54
C ARG A 46 29.12 -2.63 -36.22
N ARG A 47 29.11 -3.86 -35.72
CA ARG A 47 28.91 -4.10 -34.29
C ARG A 47 30.26 -4.02 -33.59
N GLY A 48 30.35 -3.34 -32.45
CA GLY A 48 31.59 -3.29 -31.66
C GLY A 48 31.53 -2.42 -30.42
N ASN A 49 32.69 -1.99 -29.92
CA ASN A 49 32.76 -0.98 -28.86
C ASN A 49 33.29 0.34 -29.44
N PHE A 50 32.82 1.46 -28.88
CA PHE A 50 33.40 2.78 -29.14
C PHE A 50 34.84 2.86 -28.60
N GLY A 51 35.64 3.72 -29.21
CA GLY A 51 37.05 3.94 -28.94
C GLY A 51 37.99 2.94 -29.61
N GLN A 52 37.51 2.17 -30.59
CA GLN A 52 38.29 1.12 -31.25
C GLN A 52 38.71 1.46 -32.70
N LEU A 53 38.18 2.54 -33.26
CA LEU A 53 38.57 3.02 -34.58
C LEU A 53 40.04 3.49 -34.61
N ASP A 54 40.81 2.88 -35.52
CA ASP A 54 42.15 3.31 -35.94
C ASP A 54 42.17 3.42 -37.47
N CYS A 55 41.89 4.62 -37.97
CA CYS A 55 41.83 4.87 -39.41
C CYS A 55 43.14 4.54 -40.14
N ALA A 56 44.30 4.65 -39.48
CA ALA A 56 45.59 4.34 -40.12
C ALA A 56 45.72 2.84 -40.45
N ALA A 57 45.12 1.98 -39.63
CA ALA A 57 45.14 0.54 -39.81
C ALA A 57 43.92 -0.01 -40.56
N GLN A 58 42.76 0.63 -40.41
CA GLN A 58 41.47 0.07 -40.80
C GLN A 58 40.87 0.70 -42.06
N ALA A 59 41.27 1.93 -42.45
CA ALA A 59 40.66 2.63 -43.58
C ALA A 59 40.69 1.84 -44.89
N SER A 60 41.75 1.06 -45.16
CA SER A 60 41.85 0.26 -46.38
C SER A 60 40.82 -0.88 -46.50
N ALA A 61 40.15 -1.24 -45.41
CA ALA A 61 39.11 -2.27 -45.35
C ALA A 61 37.68 -1.68 -45.26
N MET A 62 37.55 -0.35 -45.17
CA MET A 62 36.29 0.37 -45.11
C MET A 62 35.78 0.71 -46.51
N ASP A 63 34.52 1.12 -46.65
CA ASP A 63 33.95 1.50 -47.94
C ASP A 63 34.39 2.93 -48.30
N SER A 64 34.99 3.08 -49.49
CA SER A 64 35.32 4.40 -50.01
C SER A 64 34.04 5.10 -50.49
N VAL A 65 33.79 6.29 -49.95
CA VAL A 65 32.61 7.09 -50.27
C VAL A 65 32.97 8.14 -51.30
N VAL A 66 32.51 7.92 -52.54
CA VAL A 66 32.78 8.79 -53.70
C VAL A 66 31.51 9.39 -54.31
N ASP A 67 30.35 8.85 -53.94
CA ASP A 67 29.04 9.34 -54.41
C ASP A 67 28.57 10.42 -53.44
N HIS A 68 28.28 11.63 -53.94
CA HIS A 68 27.88 12.77 -53.12
C HIS A 68 27.06 13.79 -53.92
N ASP A 69 26.20 14.54 -53.22
CA ASP A 69 25.50 15.71 -53.74
C ASP A 69 25.87 16.93 -52.88
N GLY A 70 26.74 17.78 -53.41
CA GLY A 70 27.38 18.85 -52.65
C GLY A 70 28.19 18.29 -51.47
N LEU A 71 27.86 18.74 -50.25
CA LEU A 71 28.52 18.33 -49.00
C LEU A 71 27.94 17.06 -48.36
N ARG A 72 26.94 16.43 -48.99
CA ARG A 72 26.30 15.21 -48.49
C ARG A 72 26.83 14.00 -49.24
N PHE A 73 27.48 13.10 -48.52
CA PHE A 73 28.14 11.91 -49.05
C PHE A 73 27.28 10.66 -48.78
N TYR A 74 27.10 9.81 -49.79
CA TYR A 74 26.28 8.60 -49.73
C TYR A 74 27.12 7.39 -49.34
N GLY A 75 27.13 7.11 -48.04
CA GLY A 75 27.85 5.98 -47.44
C GLY A 75 27.25 4.60 -47.73
N PRO A 76 27.78 3.55 -47.06
CA PRO A 76 27.40 2.17 -47.32
C PRO A 76 25.97 1.83 -46.89
N VAL A 77 25.46 0.72 -47.44
CA VAL A 77 24.20 0.12 -47.03
C VAL A 77 24.41 -0.59 -45.69
N VAL A 78 23.50 -0.36 -44.75
CA VAL A 78 23.51 -0.94 -43.40
C VAL A 78 22.89 -2.32 -43.43
N ASP A 79 23.64 -3.32 -42.95
CA ASP A 79 23.06 -4.62 -42.61
C ASP A 79 21.97 -4.42 -41.57
N GLN A 80 20.73 -4.79 -41.91
CA GLN A 80 19.57 -4.53 -41.06
C GLN A 80 19.66 -5.24 -39.71
N SER A 81 20.45 -6.31 -39.58
CA SER A 81 20.72 -6.95 -38.29
C SER A 81 21.48 -6.03 -37.31
N LEU A 82 22.20 -5.01 -37.79
CA LEU A 82 22.83 -4.00 -36.93
C LEU A 82 21.83 -3.01 -36.33
N LEU A 83 20.60 -2.95 -36.87
CA LEU A 83 19.48 -2.23 -36.27
C LEU A 83 18.71 -3.11 -35.29
N ASP A 84 18.94 -4.43 -35.30
CA ASP A 84 18.40 -5.34 -34.30
C ASP A 84 19.18 -5.26 -32.98
N PRO A 85 18.49 -5.44 -31.85
CA PRO A 85 19.09 -5.60 -30.53
C PRO A 85 20.13 -6.70 -30.46
N PHE A 86 21.25 -6.47 -29.78
CA PHE A 86 22.30 -7.49 -29.63
C PHE A 86 21.86 -8.70 -28.78
N TYR A 87 21.08 -8.47 -27.73
CA TYR A 87 20.60 -9.51 -26.82
C TYR A 87 19.13 -9.87 -27.11
N GLY A 88 18.89 -10.95 -27.85
CA GLY A 88 17.57 -11.52 -28.11
C GLY A 88 17.17 -12.71 -27.21
N PRO A 89 15.98 -13.31 -27.42
CA PRO A 89 15.46 -14.45 -26.63
C PRO A 89 16.39 -15.66 -26.54
N GLU A 90 17.26 -15.86 -27.53
CA GLU A 90 18.27 -16.91 -27.57
C GLU A 90 19.29 -16.82 -26.41
N TRP A 91 19.52 -15.62 -25.87
CA TRP A 91 20.37 -15.39 -24.70
C TRP A 91 19.71 -15.83 -23.39
N ALA A 92 18.44 -16.24 -23.43
CA ALA A 92 17.77 -16.88 -22.29
C ALA A 92 18.36 -18.27 -21.97
N TYR A 93 19.14 -18.87 -22.86
CA TYR A 93 19.81 -20.16 -22.63
C TYR A 93 21.32 -19.98 -22.47
N GLU A 94 22.06 -21.07 -22.27
CA GLU A 94 23.52 -20.99 -22.36
C GLU A 94 23.93 -20.52 -23.77
N PRO A 95 24.71 -19.44 -23.88
CA PRO A 95 25.09 -18.88 -25.17
C PRO A 95 26.04 -19.82 -25.91
N THR A 96 25.87 -19.92 -27.23
CA THR A 96 26.78 -20.72 -28.06
C THR A 96 28.15 -20.04 -28.16
N PRO A 97 29.22 -20.77 -28.55
CA PRO A 97 30.53 -20.17 -28.79
C PRO A 97 30.49 -19.01 -29.79
N GLU A 98 29.62 -19.08 -30.81
CA GLU A 98 29.44 -18.03 -31.81
C GLU A 98 28.81 -16.77 -31.19
N MET A 99 27.84 -16.93 -30.28
CA MET A 99 27.24 -15.81 -29.55
C MET A 99 28.26 -15.13 -28.64
N LEU A 100 29.07 -15.92 -27.93
CA LEU A 100 30.15 -15.42 -27.09
C LEU A 100 31.22 -14.69 -27.91
N ALA A 101 31.59 -15.20 -29.09
CA ALA A 101 32.53 -14.55 -29.99
C ALA A 101 31.97 -13.23 -30.57
N ALA A 102 30.69 -13.18 -30.93
CA ALA A 102 30.03 -11.94 -31.35
C ALA A 102 30.00 -10.90 -30.22
N LEU A 103 29.84 -11.37 -28.98
CA LEU A 103 29.81 -10.52 -27.79
C LEU A 103 31.20 -9.98 -27.45
N ASP A 104 32.27 -10.75 -27.64
CA ASP A 104 33.65 -10.28 -27.51
C ASP A 104 34.04 -9.24 -28.57
N ALA A 105 33.39 -9.28 -29.74
CA ALA A 105 33.57 -8.26 -30.77
C ALA A 105 32.95 -6.90 -30.40
N GLY A 106 31.99 -6.89 -29.46
CA GLY A 106 31.30 -5.70 -28.93
C GLY A 106 29.83 -5.60 -29.36
N THR A 107 29.03 -4.81 -28.63
CA THR A 107 27.55 -4.85 -28.72
C THR A 107 26.89 -3.61 -29.31
N ASP A 108 27.64 -2.53 -29.50
CA ASP A 108 27.11 -1.26 -30.00
C ASP A 108 27.10 -1.25 -31.53
N SER A 109 26.16 -0.54 -32.14
CA SER A 109 26.10 -0.35 -33.58
C SER A 109 26.74 0.99 -33.95
N ILE A 110 27.89 0.93 -34.62
CA ILE A 110 28.81 2.05 -34.81
C ILE A 110 29.01 2.30 -36.30
N ILE A 111 28.99 3.57 -36.69
CA ILE A 111 29.45 4.07 -37.98
C ILE A 111 30.86 4.61 -37.79
N ASP A 112 31.85 3.93 -38.34
CA ASP A 112 33.22 4.41 -38.37
C ASP A 112 33.39 5.34 -39.58
N PHE A 113 34.01 6.49 -39.35
CA PHE A 113 34.26 7.51 -40.37
C PHE A 113 35.73 7.92 -40.35
N CYS A 114 36.36 7.92 -41.53
CA CYS A 114 37.74 8.36 -41.73
C CYS A 114 37.85 9.29 -42.94
N VAL A 115 38.67 10.33 -42.82
CA VAL A 115 39.19 11.08 -43.98
C VAL A 115 40.70 10.85 -44.04
N MET A 116 41.19 10.37 -45.19
CA MET A 116 42.59 10.00 -45.40
C MET A 116 43.21 10.84 -46.50
N LYS A 117 44.47 11.26 -46.35
CA LYS A 117 45.28 11.87 -47.42
C LYS A 117 46.51 11.00 -47.67
N GLY A 118 46.41 10.08 -48.63
CA GLY A 118 47.37 8.98 -48.76
C GLY A 118 47.33 8.05 -47.54
N SER A 119 48.40 7.98 -46.75
CA SER A 119 48.46 7.19 -45.50
C SER A 119 48.26 8.02 -44.23
N GLU A 120 48.02 9.32 -44.35
CA GLU A 120 47.81 10.22 -43.21
C GLU A 120 46.32 10.30 -42.86
N VAL A 121 46.00 10.16 -41.57
CA VAL A 121 44.63 10.32 -41.04
C VAL A 121 44.38 11.81 -40.86
N VAL A 122 43.50 12.37 -41.69
CA VAL A 122 43.05 13.77 -41.59
C VAL A 122 41.98 13.88 -40.50
N GLU A 123 41.05 12.93 -40.47
CA GLU A 123 39.96 12.92 -39.51
C GLU A 123 39.50 11.50 -39.22
N GLN A 124 39.12 11.23 -37.97
CA GLN A 124 38.53 9.96 -37.54
C GLN A 124 37.43 10.21 -36.52
N ILE A 125 36.26 9.63 -36.75
CA ILE A 125 35.09 9.79 -35.88
C ILE A 125 34.32 8.48 -35.86
N GLU A 126 33.85 8.09 -34.68
CA GLU A 126 32.83 7.03 -34.55
C GLU A 126 31.48 7.71 -34.26
N PHE A 127 30.48 7.41 -35.08
CA PHE A 127 29.10 7.83 -34.86
C PHE A 127 28.24 6.67 -34.41
N ASP A 128 27.24 6.96 -33.59
CA ASP A 128 26.21 5.98 -33.20
C ASP A 128 25.20 5.82 -34.34
N LEU A 129 24.95 4.57 -34.75
CA LEU A 129 24.02 4.26 -35.84
C LEU A 129 22.57 4.66 -35.52
N PHE A 130 22.11 4.48 -34.28
CA PHE A 130 20.76 4.87 -33.87
C PHE A 130 20.62 6.40 -33.83
N LYS A 131 21.66 7.11 -33.40
CA LYS A 131 21.70 8.58 -33.51
C LYS A 131 21.67 9.05 -34.97
N ALA A 132 22.27 8.31 -35.89
CA ALA A 132 22.20 8.62 -37.31
C ALA A 132 20.78 8.42 -37.87
N VAL A 133 20.04 7.42 -37.38
CA VAL A 133 18.60 7.25 -37.68
C VAL A 133 17.82 8.51 -37.27
N ASP A 134 18.02 8.99 -36.05
CA ASP A 134 17.36 10.21 -35.54
C ASP A 134 17.70 11.46 -36.34
N ASN A 135 18.98 11.60 -36.70
CA ASN A 135 19.40 12.73 -37.53
C ASN A 135 18.76 12.67 -38.93
N GLY A 136 18.55 11.47 -39.48
CA GLY A 136 17.86 11.28 -40.76
C GLY A 136 16.39 11.71 -40.73
N GLU A 137 15.65 11.42 -39.64
CA GLU A 137 14.29 11.95 -39.44
C GLU A 137 14.28 13.48 -39.41
N ASN A 138 15.20 14.08 -38.64
CA ASN A 138 15.32 15.53 -38.50
C ASN A 138 15.63 16.23 -39.84
N ASP A 139 16.27 15.50 -40.77
CA ASP A 139 16.55 15.94 -42.14
C ASP A 139 15.43 15.59 -43.15
N GLY A 140 14.33 14.99 -42.70
CA GLY A 140 13.16 14.67 -43.52
C GLY A 140 13.30 13.39 -44.35
N LEU A 141 14.27 12.53 -44.04
CA LEU A 141 14.54 11.27 -44.73
C LEU A 141 13.70 10.09 -44.21
N GLY A 142 13.04 10.28 -43.06
CA GLY A 142 12.24 9.28 -42.37
C GLY A 142 13.07 8.41 -41.40
N GLY A 143 12.40 7.76 -40.44
CA GLY A 143 12.96 6.74 -39.54
C GLY A 143 13.39 7.32 -38.20
N LYS A 144 12.80 6.85 -37.10
CA LYS A 144 12.91 7.49 -35.78
C LYS A 144 13.38 6.48 -34.71
N ALA A 145 14.49 6.76 -34.02
CA ALA A 145 14.98 6.03 -32.85
C ALA A 145 14.65 6.75 -31.51
N ASP A 146 14.49 8.08 -31.49
CA ASP A 146 14.12 8.91 -30.32
C ASP A 146 12.79 9.68 -30.48
N ASP A 147 12.13 10.09 -29.39
CA ASP A 147 10.81 10.74 -29.45
C ASP A 147 10.84 12.26 -29.17
N ASN A 148 11.29 13.04 -30.16
CA ASN A 148 11.34 14.51 -30.08
C ASN A 148 9.98 15.23 -30.02
N GLU A 149 8.87 14.49 -30.02
CA GLU A 149 7.52 15.03 -29.81
C GLU A 149 7.13 15.02 -28.32
N HIS A 150 7.90 14.31 -27.47
CA HIS A 150 7.59 14.09 -26.06
C HIS A 150 8.71 14.43 -25.03
N GLY A 151 9.79 15.13 -25.42
CA GLY A 151 10.70 15.82 -24.49
C GLY A 151 11.53 14.91 -23.57
N GLU A 152 11.28 13.60 -23.64
CA GLU A 152 12.11 12.52 -23.16
C GLU A 152 13.11 12.19 -24.27
N VAL A 153 14.40 12.43 -24.02
CA VAL A 153 15.48 12.06 -24.94
C VAL A 153 15.91 10.61 -24.72
N GLY A 154 16.35 9.96 -25.80
CA GLY A 154 17.04 8.70 -25.73
C GLY A 154 18.23 8.76 -24.76
N VAL A 155 18.19 7.92 -23.73
CA VAL A 155 19.31 7.70 -22.82
C VAL A 155 20.11 6.52 -23.33
N ASN A 156 21.38 6.74 -23.66
CA ASN A 156 22.21 5.75 -24.36
C ASN A 156 23.26 5.08 -23.46
N SER A 157 23.20 5.30 -22.15
CA SER A 157 24.11 4.63 -21.20
C SER A 157 23.41 4.28 -19.89
N ALA A 158 23.82 3.15 -19.29
CA ALA A 158 23.41 2.75 -17.94
C ALA A 158 23.68 3.86 -16.91
N GLN A 159 24.80 4.59 -17.09
CA GLN A 159 25.16 5.72 -16.26
C GLN A 159 24.12 6.83 -16.30
N ALA A 160 23.85 7.38 -17.48
CA ALA A 160 22.88 8.47 -17.64
C ALA A 160 21.47 8.04 -17.20
N TYR A 161 21.10 6.77 -17.41
CA TYR A 161 19.84 6.24 -16.93
C TYR A 161 19.81 6.13 -15.40
N GLY A 162 20.92 5.69 -14.79
CA GLY A 162 21.12 5.70 -13.35
C GLY A 162 21.00 7.10 -12.74
N GLU A 163 21.62 8.11 -13.36
CA GLU A 163 21.53 9.51 -12.92
C GLU A 163 20.07 10.00 -12.93
N LEU A 164 19.31 9.66 -13.99
CA LEU A 164 17.89 9.98 -14.10
C LEU A 164 17.03 9.27 -13.03
N CYS A 165 17.27 7.98 -12.80
CA CYS A 165 16.58 7.20 -11.77
C CYS A 165 16.81 7.77 -10.37
N VAL A 166 18.05 8.09 -10.02
CA VAL A 166 18.37 8.73 -8.74
C VAL A 166 17.68 10.09 -8.61
N GLY A 167 17.68 10.89 -9.68
CA GLY A 167 17.02 12.20 -9.69
C GLY A 167 15.50 12.13 -9.50
N GLN A 168 14.84 11.07 -9.97
CA GLN A 168 13.37 10.95 -9.91
C GLN A 168 12.84 10.12 -8.74
N MET A 169 13.65 9.23 -8.18
CA MET A 169 13.24 8.21 -7.21
C MET A 169 14.10 8.20 -5.94
N GLY A 170 15.08 9.10 -5.83
CA GLY A 170 16.04 9.15 -4.73
C GLY A 170 17.20 8.17 -4.90
N GLU A 171 18.19 8.28 -4.00
CA GLU A 171 19.42 7.48 -4.03
C GLU A 171 19.17 5.97 -3.97
N ILE A 172 20.08 5.18 -4.55
CA ILE A 172 20.05 3.71 -4.50
C ILE A 172 20.80 3.26 -3.22
N PRO A 173 20.10 2.72 -2.21
CA PRO A 173 20.61 2.59 -0.84
C PRO A 173 21.50 1.34 -0.61
N PHE A 174 22.08 0.75 -1.66
CA PHE A 174 23.05 -0.34 -1.55
C PHE A 174 24.49 0.15 -1.46
N PHE A 175 24.76 1.39 -1.90
CA PHE A 175 26.11 1.88 -2.15
C PHE A 175 26.41 3.10 -1.30
N GLU A 176 27.58 3.11 -0.64
CA GLU A 176 28.04 4.27 0.10
C GLU A 176 28.35 5.43 -0.88
N LYS A 177 27.72 6.58 -0.66
CA LYS A 177 27.95 7.79 -1.46
C LYS A 177 29.25 8.46 -1.01
N GLN A 178 30.23 8.55 -1.91
CA GLN A 178 31.55 9.13 -1.65
C GLN A 178 31.71 10.53 -2.25
N GLY A 179 30.82 10.92 -3.16
CA GLY A 179 30.79 12.22 -3.81
C GLY A 179 29.59 12.34 -4.76
N GLU A 180 29.54 13.43 -5.53
CA GLU A 180 28.53 13.58 -6.59
C GLU A 180 28.76 12.51 -7.67
N PHE A 181 27.80 11.61 -7.82
CA PHE A 181 27.85 10.46 -8.73
C PHE A 181 29.13 9.60 -8.62
N LYS A 182 29.65 9.51 -7.39
CA LYS A 182 30.79 8.67 -7.02
C LYS A 182 30.45 7.81 -5.81
N TYR A 183 30.57 6.50 -5.97
CA TYR A 183 30.06 5.52 -5.03
C TYR A 183 31.05 4.38 -4.75
N GLY A 184 30.84 3.74 -3.60
CA GLY A 184 31.37 2.40 -3.32
C GLY A 184 30.74 1.31 -4.22
N THR A 185 31.26 0.09 -4.12
CA THR A 185 30.69 -1.11 -4.75
C THR A 185 29.92 -1.94 -3.71
N TYR A 186 29.06 -2.85 -4.19
CA TYR A 186 28.30 -3.78 -3.37
C TYR A 186 28.70 -5.23 -3.67
N ASN A 187 28.73 -6.09 -2.66
CA ASN A 187 29.05 -7.51 -2.82
C ASN A 187 27.77 -8.34 -2.73
N CYS A 188 27.43 -9.09 -3.78
CA CYS A 188 26.29 -10.00 -3.83
C CYS A 188 26.32 -11.04 -2.70
N LEU A 189 27.50 -11.40 -2.15
CA LEU A 189 27.61 -12.31 -1.02
C LEU A 189 27.03 -11.74 0.29
N ASP A 190 26.85 -10.42 0.38
CA ASP A 190 26.14 -9.75 1.48
C ASP A 190 24.62 -9.84 1.34
N SER A 191 24.12 -10.33 0.20
CA SER A 191 22.70 -10.58 -0.05
C SER A 191 22.24 -11.93 0.51
N THR A 192 20.92 -12.04 0.72
CA THR A 192 20.27 -13.25 1.20
C THR A 192 20.33 -14.36 0.15
N PRO A 193 20.82 -15.57 0.47
CA PRO A 193 20.77 -16.70 -0.44
C PRO A 193 19.34 -17.12 -0.81
N ILE A 194 19.10 -17.39 -2.09
CA ILE A 194 17.89 -18.06 -2.56
C ILE A 194 18.14 -19.57 -2.44
N PRO A 195 17.38 -20.29 -1.61
CA PRO A 195 17.64 -21.70 -1.34
C PRO A 195 17.18 -22.58 -2.52
N MET A 196 18.04 -23.51 -2.95
CA MET A 196 17.65 -24.69 -3.73
C MET A 196 17.70 -25.92 -2.83
N THR A 197 16.60 -26.67 -2.81
CA THR A 197 16.44 -27.89 -2.03
C THR A 197 15.96 -29.03 -2.90
N VAL A 198 16.32 -30.26 -2.50
CA VAL A 198 15.81 -31.49 -3.07
C VAL A 198 15.22 -32.30 -1.94
N THR A 199 13.89 -32.49 -1.96
CA THR A 199 13.20 -33.30 -0.96
C THR A 199 12.91 -34.69 -1.51
N ASP A 200 13.39 -35.73 -0.81
CA ASP A 200 13.15 -37.12 -1.18
C ASP A 200 11.73 -37.60 -0.79
N ALA A 201 11.40 -38.85 -1.17
CA ALA A 201 10.11 -39.46 -0.86
C ALA A 201 9.87 -39.69 0.65
N GLY A 202 10.94 -39.73 1.46
CA GLY A 202 10.89 -39.82 2.92
C GLY A 202 10.71 -38.46 3.60
N GLY A 203 10.76 -37.36 2.84
CA GLY A 203 10.68 -36.00 3.35
C GLY A 203 12.02 -35.43 3.83
N ASN A 204 13.14 -36.10 3.56
CA ASN A 204 14.47 -35.56 3.87
C ASN A 204 14.82 -34.46 2.88
N VAL A 205 15.30 -33.32 3.39
CA VAL A 205 15.62 -32.13 2.60
C VAL A 205 17.13 -32.00 2.43
N ASP A 206 17.61 -32.22 1.22
CA ASP A 206 19.00 -32.01 0.84
C ASP A 206 19.20 -30.62 0.22
N ARG A 207 20.42 -30.09 0.36
CA ARG A 207 20.88 -28.82 -0.24
C ARG A 207 22.15 -29.07 -1.04
N PRO A 208 22.04 -29.62 -2.26
CA PRO A 208 23.20 -29.94 -3.06
C PRO A 208 23.99 -28.68 -3.43
N ASP A 209 25.32 -28.79 -3.42
CA ASP A 209 26.20 -27.74 -3.95
C ASP A 209 26.18 -27.81 -5.49
N GLY A 210 25.89 -26.69 -6.13
CA GLY A 210 25.88 -26.55 -7.60
C GLY A 210 24.51 -26.80 -8.24
N GLU A 211 24.53 -27.14 -9.54
CA GLU A 211 23.32 -27.37 -10.34
C GLU A 211 22.91 -28.85 -10.34
N VAL A 212 21.61 -29.11 -10.23
CA VAL A 212 21.01 -30.45 -10.26
C VAL A 212 19.91 -30.54 -11.30
N SER A 213 19.56 -31.76 -11.73
CA SER A 213 18.52 -31.96 -12.75
C SER A 213 17.09 -31.71 -12.25
N LYS A 214 16.84 -31.83 -10.93
CA LYS A 214 15.55 -31.58 -10.30
C LYS A 214 15.67 -30.96 -8.92
N CYS A 215 14.74 -30.07 -8.56
CA CYS A 215 14.66 -29.45 -7.24
C CYS A 215 13.22 -29.10 -6.88
N ASP A 216 12.99 -28.77 -5.60
CA ASP A 216 11.64 -28.51 -5.09
C ASP A 216 11.04 -27.22 -5.65
N LYS A 217 11.88 -26.21 -5.89
CA LYS A 217 11.48 -24.87 -6.32
C LYS A 217 12.44 -24.37 -7.42
N PRO A 218 12.29 -24.84 -8.67
CA PRO A 218 13.19 -24.42 -9.74
C PRO A 218 13.09 -22.93 -10.04
N GLN A 219 14.18 -22.36 -10.53
CA GLN A 219 14.22 -20.99 -11.03
C GLN A 219 13.33 -20.88 -12.27
N TYR A 220 12.46 -19.87 -12.26
CA TYR A 220 11.39 -19.78 -13.24
C TYR A 220 11.84 -19.44 -14.67
N ILE A 221 12.64 -18.39 -14.85
CA ILE A 221 13.00 -17.81 -16.16
C ILE A 221 13.81 -18.79 -17.01
N TYR A 222 14.74 -19.50 -16.38
CA TYR A 222 15.73 -20.36 -17.02
C TYR A 222 15.42 -21.84 -16.86
N SER A 223 14.43 -22.20 -16.04
CA SER A 223 14.07 -23.59 -15.76
C SER A 223 15.28 -24.37 -15.20
N LEU A 224 15.99 -23.77 -14.24
CA LEU A 224 17.23 -24.31 -13.65
C LEU A 224 17.06 -24.61 -12.16
N CYS A 225 17.86 -25.56 -11.67
CA CYS A 225 17.95 -25.92 -10.27
C CYS A 225 19.38 -25.73 -9.79
N GLU A 226 19.73 -24.50 -9.43
CA GLU A 226 21.08 -24.10 -9.03
C GLU A 226 21.15 -23.57 -7.60
N GLN A 227 22.25 -23.86 -6.92
CA GLN A 227 22.60 -23.27 -5.64
C GLN A 227 23.57 -22.10 -5.84
N GLY A 228 23.42 -21.03 -5.04
CA GLY A 228 24.30 -19.85 -5.11
C GLY A 228 23.62 -18.52 -5.43
N PRO A 229 22.46 -18.46 -6.14
CA PRO A 229 21.75 -17.19 -6.34
C PRO A 229 21.40 -16.47 -5.05
N ARG A 230 21.38 -15.13 -5.10
CA ARG A 230 21.14 -14.25 -3.95
C ARG A 230 20.31 -13.04 -4.31
N VAL A 231 19.56 -12.53 -3.35
CA VAL A 231 18.72 -11.33 -3.51
C VAL A 231 18.79 -10.46 -2.27
N ALA A 232 18.76 -9.15 -2.45
CA ALA A 232 18.67 -8.18 -1.37
C ALA A 232 17.64 -7.11 -1.73
N SER A 233 17.02 -6.53 -0.70
CA SER A 233 16.16 -5.36 -0.85
C SER A 233 16.51 -4.27 0.16
N ARG A 234 16.28 -3.01 -0.22
CA ARG A 234 16.49 -1.82 0.60
C ARG A 234 15.47 -0.75 0.22
N ILE A 235 15.21 0.18 1.14
CA ILE A 235 14.30 1.31 0.93
C ILE A 235 15.08 2.60 1.17
N ASN A 236 14.90 3.60 0.31
CA ASN A 236 15.49 4.92 0.51
C ASN A 236 14.53 5.89 1.22
N ASP A 237 15.01 7.09 1.55
CA ASP A 237 14.23 8.09 2.28
C ASP A 237 12.94 8.54 1.56
N GLN A 238 12.85 8.30 0.26
CA GLN A 238 11.67 8.63 -0.56
C GLN A 238 10.66 7.47 -0.66
N GLY A 239 10.89 6.39 0.10
CA GLY A 239 10.05 5.21 0.09
C GLY A 239 10.24 4.34 -1.16
N THR A 240 11.28 4.57 -1.97
CA THR A 240 11.57 3.74 -3.13
C THR A 240 12.22 2.44 -2.68
N ARG A 241 11.63 1.32 -3.09
CA ARG A 241 12.14 -0.02 -2.86
C ARG A 241 13.08 -0.44 -3.97
N TRP A 242 14.28 -0.83 -3.61
CA TRP A 242 15.29 -1.34 -4.52
C TRP A 242 15.56 -2.81 -4.22
N VAL A 243 15.52 -3.65 -5.25
CA VAL A 243 15.80 -5.09 -5.19
C VAL A 243 16.95 -5.41 -6.13
N LEU A 244 18.03 -5.96 -5.59
CA LEU A 244 19.20 -6.44 -6.33
C LEU A 244 19.20 -7.97 -6.31
N LEU A 245 19.24 -8.60 -7.48
CA LEU A 245 19.19 -10.04 -7.69
C LEU A 245 20.44 -10.49 -8.46
N CYS A 246 21.24 -11.36 -7.85
CA CYS A 246 22.40 -12.00 -8.47
C CYS A 246 22.06 -13.49 -8.67
N ARG A 247 21.93 -13.95 -9.91
CA ARG A 247 21.49 -15.31 -10.27
C ARG A 247 22.40 -15.93 -11.33
N LYS A 248 22.26 -17.24 -11.62
CA LYS A 248 23.20 -18.00 -12.44
C LYS A 248 24.62 -17.99 -11.85
N SER A 249 24.74 -18.52 -10.63
CA SER A 249 25.99 -18.52 -9.86
C SER A 249 27.02 -19.44 -10.49
N ILE A 250 28.26 -18.97 -10.65
CA ILE A 250 29.33 -19.70 -11.31
C ILE A 250 30.25 -20.28 -10.25
N GLY A 251 30.06 -21.54 -9.89
CA GLY A 251 30.85 -22.20 -8.83
C GLY A 251 30.14 -22.27 -7.47
N GLY A 252 28.83 -22.01 -7.42
CA GLY A 252 27.98 -22.29 -6.26
C GLY A 252 28.06 -21.25 -5.13
N LEU A 253 27.71 -21.66 -3.90
CA LEU A 253 27.43 -20.77 -2.76
C LEU A 253 28.52 -19.76 -2.38
N ALA A 254 29.78 -20.14 -2.56
CA ALA A 254 30.93 -19.32 -2.17
C ALA A 254 31.42 -18.41 -3.30
N SER A 255 30.87 -18.54 -4.51
CA SER A 255 31.30 -17.75 -5.65
C SER A 255 30.68 -16.36 -5.63
N ASP A 256 31.50 -15.36 -5.92
CA ASP A 256 31.09 -13.98 -6.16
C ASP A 256 30.82 -13.71 -7.66
N GLN A 257 30.89 -14.74 -8.52
CA GLN A 257 30.67 -14.61 -9.97
C GLN A 257 29.26 -15.06 -10.37
N PHE A 258 28.55 -14.22 -11.11
CA PHE A 258 27.16 -14.44 -11.53
C PHE A 258 26.99 -14.08 -13.00
N ASN A 259 26.37 -14.96 -13.80
CA ASN A 259 26.11 -14.62 -15.21
C ASN A 259 25.04 -13.54 -15.36
N ASP A 260 24.18 -13.36 -14.36
CA ASP A 260 23.03 -12.48 -14.40
C ASP A 260 22.88 -11.71 -13.09
N ILE A 261 23.05 -10.39 -13.16
CA ILE A 261 22.87 -9.45 -12.05
C ILE A 261 21.87 -8.39 -12.49
N ALA A 262 20.72 -8.37 -11.84
CA ALA A 262 19.58 -7.53 -12.15
C ALA A 262 19.22 -6.64 -10.96
N MET A 263 18.76 -5.41 -11.20
CA MET A 263 18.25 -4.54 -10.14
C MET A 263 16.96 -3.84 -10.58
N ILE A 264 15.98 -3.82 -9.69
CA ILE A 264 14.69 -3.14 -9.89
C ILE A 264 14.51 -2.12 -8.77
N GLY A 265 14.32 -0.87 -9.14
CA GLY A 265 13.84 0.17 -8.23
C GLY A 265 12.37 0.42 -8.51
N HIS A 266 11.52 0.43 -7.49
CA HIS A 266 10.11 0.79 -7.61
C HIS A 266 9.67 1.64 -6.42
N ASN A 267 9.06 2.78 -6.71
CA ASN A 267 8.40 3.57 -5.68
C ASN A 267 6.91 3.20 -5.65
N PRO A 268 6.42 2.50 -4.61
CA PRO A 268 5.04 2.02 -4.53
C PRO A 268 4.00 3.14 -4.47
N PHE A 269 4.46 4.34 -4.12
CA PHE A 269 3.61 5.52 -4.03
C PHE A 269 3.52 6.21 -5.38
N THR A 270 4.64 6.54 -6.02
CA THR A 270 4.65 7.31 -7.29
C THR A 270 4.53 6.42 -8.53
N GLY A 271 4.83 5.12 -8.40
CA GLY A 271 4.81 4.13 -9.47
C GLY A 271 6.06 4.11 -10.34
N LYS A 272 6.93 5.12 -10.20
CA LYS A 272 8.19 5.21 -10.93
C LYS A 272 9.01 3.95 -10.68
N THR A 273 9.52 3.38 -11.77
CA THR A 273 10.22 2.10 -11.79
C THR A 273 11.44 2.19 -12.71
N CYS A 274 12.57 1.67 -12.25
CA CYS A 274 13.81 1.58 -13.00
C CYS A 274 14.34 0.15 -13.02
N PHE A 275 14.95 -0.24 -14.14
CA PHE A 275 15.54 -1.55 -14.35
C PHE A 275 17.02 -1.43 -14.71
N PHE A 276 17.82 -2.35 -14.18
CA PHE A 276 19.23 -2.49 -14.53
C PHE A 276 19.56 -3.98 -14.68
N GLN A 277 20.40 -4.30 -15.64
CA GLN A 277 20.88 -5.66 -15.90
C GLN A 277 22.34 -5.59 -16.34
N ASN A 278 23.18 -6.52 -15.88
CA ASN A 278 24.56 -6.64 -16.35
C ASN A 278 24.64 -7.08 -17.83
N ALA A 279 25.82 -6.95 -18.45
CA ALA A 279 26.11 -7.64 -19.72
C ALA A 279 26.15 -9.15 -19.48
N LEU A 280 25.01 -9.82 -19.74
CA LEU A 280 24.83 -11.24 -19.49
C LEU A 280 26.03 -12.05 -19.98
N TYR A 281 26.52 -12.95 -19.14
CA TYR A 281 27.66 -13.83 -19.45
C TYR A 281 29.02 -13.16 -19.75
N GLN A 282 29.15 -11.84 -19.69
CA GLN A 282 30.43 -11.14 -19.87
C GLN A 282 30.88 -10.41 -18.62
N LYS A 283 29.99 -9.64 -17.99
CA LYS A 283 30.29 -8.84 -16.79
C LYS A 283 29.71 -9.51 -15.56
N LYS A 284 30.51 -10.39 -14.96
CA LYS A 284 30.07 -11.37 -13.96
C LYS A 284 30.44 -11.04 -12.52
N ASP A 285 31.15 -9.94 -12.31
CA ASP A 285 31.70 -9.58 -11.00
C ASP A 285 30.60 -9.11 -10.04
N GLY A 286 30.00 -10.06 -9.33
CA GLY A 286 29.08 -9.80 -8.23
C GLY A 286 29.79 -9.46 -6.93
N GLY A 287 31.11 -9.61 -6.85
CA GLY A 287 31.90 -9.17 -5.70
C GLY A 287 32.03 -7.64 -5.63
N ASN A 288 31.99 -6.97 -6.78
CA ASN A 288 32.17 -5.53 -6.91
C ASN A 288 31.09 -4.86 -7.78
N VAL A 289 29.81 -5.10 -7.48
CA VAL A 289 28.69 -4.47 -8.19
C VAL A 289 28.80 -2.94 -8.07
N PRO A 290 28.95 -2.17 -9.16
CA PRO A 290 29.03 -0.71 -9.11
C PRO A 290 27.63 -0.08 -9.02
N HIS A 291 27.53 1.12 -8.44
CA HIS A 291 26.30 1.92 -8.52
C HIS A 291 26.00 2.27 -10.00
N PRO A 292 24.77 2.07 -10.52
CA PRO A 292 24.46 2.35 -11.92
C PRO A 292 24.72 3.79 -12.36
N ALA A 293 24.50 4.78 -11.49
CA ALA A 293 24.82 6.19 -11.75
C ALA A 293 26.30 6.60 -11.53
N ASP A 294 27.21 5.67 -11.20
CA ASP A 294 28.62 6.02 -10.96
C ASP A 294 29.34 6.40 -12.26
N ARG A 295 29.96 7.58 -12.31
CA ARG A 295 30.60 8.09 -13.54
C ARG A 295 31.91 7.41 -13.92
N GLU A 296 32.53 6.68 -12.99
CA GLU A 296 33.81 6.00 -13.22
C GLU A 296 33.64 4.49 -13.40
N LYS A 297 32.68 3.88 -12.71
CA LYS A 297 32.58 2.42 -12.54
C LYS A 297 31.33 1.79 -13.12
N SER A 298 30.29 2.55 -13.46
CA SER A 298 29.00 1.99 -13.90
C SER A 298 29.16 0.96 -15.03
N THR A 299 29.97 1.32 -16.03
CA THR A 299 30.24 0.48 -17.21
C THR A 299 31.07 -0.77 -16.90
N ASN A 300 31.61 -0.95 -15.70
CA ASN A 300 32.32 -2.18 -15.32
C ASN A 300 31.36 -3.38 -15.21
N LEU A 301 30.08 -3.13 -14.93
CA LEU A 301 29.06 -4.17 -14.83
C LEU A 301 27.87 -3.92 -15.75
N TRP A 302 27.29 -2.72 -15.67
CA TRP A 302 26.12 -2.35 -16.43
C TRP A 302 26.53 -2.08 -17.89
N SER A 303 25.75 -2.56 -18.85
CA SER A 303 25.93 -2.29 -20.29
C SER A 303 24.62 -1.72 -20.80
N GLY A 304 24.58 -0.72 -21.68
CA GLY A 304 23.31 -0.19 -22.23
C GLY A 304 22.22 0.23 -21.21
N VAL A 305 21.03 0.58 -21.71
CA VAL A 305 19.84 0.79 -20.87
C VAL A 305 18.97 -0.45 -20.96
N HIS A 306 18.91 -1.24 -19.89
CA HIS A 306 18.21 -2.53 -19.88
C HIS A 306 16.84 -2.42 -19.24
N GLY A 307 15.79 -2.57 -20.05
CA GLY A 307 14.40 -2.53 -19.61
C GLY A 307 13.37 -2.45 -20.72
N GLY A 308 13.76 -2.47 -22.01
CA GLY A 308 12.87 -2.26 -23.15
C GLY A 308 12.83 -3.38 -24.19
N LEU A 309 12.03 -3.15 -25.23
CA LEU A 309 12.15 -3.90 -26.48
C LEU A 309 13.51 -3.57 -27.09
N GLY A 310 14.45 -4.51 -26.96
CA GLY A 310 15.76 -4.41 -27.57
C GLY A 310 16.94 -4.16 -26.64
N SER A 311 16.77 -4.45 -25.35
CA SER A 311 17.85 -4.43 -24.38
C SER A 311 17.80 -5.71 -23.53
N GLY A 312 18.83 -6.56 -23.60
CA GLY A 312 19.03 -7.68 -22.67
C GLY A 312 17.81 -8.59 -22.46
N ILE A 313 17.67 -9.07 -21.23
CA ILE A 313 16.38 -9.59 -20.74
C ILE A 313 15.40 -8.41 -20.71
N GLN A 314 14.33 -8.53 -21.50
CA GLN A 314 13.28 -7.52 -21.63
C GLN A 314 12.48 -7.41 -20.32
N CYS A 315 13.06 -6.79 -19.27
CA CYS A 315 12.47 -6.76 -17.93
C CYS A 315 11.02 -6.27 -17.94
N SER A 316 10.74 -5.18 -18.66
CA SER A 316 9.38 -4.65 -18.80
C SER A 316 8.39 -5.61 -19.44
N LYS A 317 8.82 -6.61 -20.21
CA LYS A 317 7.93 -7.63 -20.78
C LYS A 317 7.43 -8.61 -19.72
N CYS A 318 8.27 -8.94 -18.73
CA CYS A 318 7.87 -9.80 -17.61
C CYS A 318 7.24 -9.00 -16.46
N HIS A 319 7.66 -7.74 -16.31
CA HIS A 319 7.22 -6.78 -15.30
C HIS A 319 6.33 -5.72 -15.94
N ASP A 320 5.38 -6.13 -16.78
CA ASP A 320 4.60 -5.22 -17.64
C ASP A 320 3.45 -4.53 -16.90
N ALA A 321 2.92 -5.20 -15.88
CA ALA A 321 1.82 -4.73 -15.06
C ALA A 321 2.18 -4.47 -13.60
N ASP A 322 3.33 -4.97 -13.13
CA ASP A 322 3.82 -4.77 -11.77
C ASP A 322 5.35 -4.87 -11.67
N PRO A 323 5.96 -4.20 -10.68
CA PRO A 323 7.42 -4.10 -10.54
C PRO A 323 8.08 -5.40 -10.08
N PHE A 324 7.40 -6.21 -9.28
CA PHE A 324 7.96 -7.42 -8.66
C PHE A 324 7.10 -8.62 -9.00
N VAL A 325 7.72 -9.63 -9.60
CA VAL A 325 7.08 -10.89 -9.98
C VAL A 325 7.51 -11.97 -9.01
N HIS A 326 6.54 -12.68 -8.45
CA HIS A 326 6.78 -13.66 -7.39
C HIS A 326 6.66 -15.10 -7.89
N SER A 327 7.59 -15.94 -7.44
CA SER A 327 7.62 -17.40 -7.65
C SER A 327 8.04 -18.08 -6.36
N PRO A 328 7.74 -19.39 -6.17
CA PRO A 328 8.22 -20.15 -5.01
C PRO A 328 9.75 -20.08 -4.83
N TRP A 329 10.49 -19.98 -5.94
CA TRP A 329 11.95 -19.86 -5.93
C TRP A 329 12.40 -18.55 -5.30
N ILE A 330 12.01 -17.40 -5.87
CA ILE A 330 12.49 -16.11 -5.38
C ILE A 330 11.92 -15.77 -3.99
N ASP A 331 10.68 -16.19 -3.70
CA ASP A 331 10.05 -16.06 -2.38
C ASP A 331 10.69 -16.98 -1.34
N GLY A 332 11.54 -17.92 -1.76
CA GLY A 332 12.35 -18.75 -0.89
C GLY A 332 13.46 -17.98 -0.18
N ALA A 333 13.92 -16.85 -0.73
CA ALA A 333 14.83 -15.96 -0.01
C ALA A 333 14.07 -15.19 1.06
N LYS A 334 14.34 -15.55 2.31
CA LYS A 334 13.69 -14.96 3.48
C LYS A 334 14.63 -14.04 4.26
N ASP A 335 14.13 -12.90 4.71
CA ASP A 335 14.85 -12.04 5.64
C ASP A 335 15.00 -12.71 7.02
N ALA A 336 15.68 -12.06 7.95
CA ALA A 336 15.87 -12.56 9.32
C ALA A 336 14.55 -12.86 10.05
N ASN A 337 13.44 -12.36 9.52
CA ASN A 337 12.12 -12.52 10.08
C ASN A 337 11.22 -13.49 9.28
N GLY A 338 11.76 -14.19 8.28
CA GLY A 338 10.98 -15.17 7.51
C GLY A 338 10.11 -14.58 6.41
N ARG A 339 10.11 -13.25 6.19
CA ARG A 339 9.41 -12.60 5.07
C ARG A 339 10.19 -12.71 3.78
N SER A 340 9.51 -12.67 2.64
CA SER A 340 10.20 -12.55 1.36
C SER A 340 11.13 -11.34 1.35
N VAL A 341 12.37 -11.51 0.88
CA VAL A 341 13.28 -10.37 0.68
C VAL A 341 12.75 -9.46 -0.42
N VAL A 342 12.11 -10.03 -1.45
CA VAL A 342 11.46 -9.24 -2.50
C VAL A 342 10.13 -8.70 -1.97
N PRO A 343 9.88 -7.38 -2.08
CA PRO A 343 8.67 -6.77 -1.55
C PRO A 343 7.42 -7.41 -2.13
N LYS A 344 6.46 -7.76 -1.28
CA LYS A 344 5.29 -8.55 -1.69
C LYS A 344 3.98 -7.96 -1.20
N MET A 345 2.99 -8.00 -2.09
CA MET A 345 1.67 -7.44 -1.78
C MET A 345 0.99 -8.23 -0.67
N GLY A 346 0.52 -7.52 0.35
CA GLY A 346 -0.06 -8.10 1.57
C GLY A 346 0.94 -8.61 2.61
N GLU A 347 2.24 -8.52 2.34
CA GLU A 347 3.30 -8.74 3.33
C GLU A 347 3.96 -7.40 3.74
N ASP A 348 4.12 -6.47 2.80
CA ASP A 348 4.75 -5.16 2.99
C ASP A 348 3.74 -4.00 3.16
N GLN A 349 3.98 -3.10 4.11
CA GLN A 349 3.03 -2.03 4.52
C GLN A 349 2.65 -1.05 3.40
N ASP A 350 3.62 -0.73 2.55
CA ASP A 350 3.48 0.16 1.40
C ASP A 350 2.98 -0.57 0.15
N MET A 351 2.79 -1.90 0.22
CA MET A 351 2.21 -2.75 -0.80
C MET A 351 1.01 -3.53 -0.24
N PRO A 352 -0.07 -2.88 0.24
CA PRO A 352 -1.21 -3.58 0.84
C PRO A 352 -1.98 -4.40 -0.21
N ILE A 353 -2.68 -5.45 0.24
CA ILE A 353 -3.63 -6.20 -0.62
C ILE A 353 -4.66 -5.22 -1.20
N GLY A 354 -4.97 -5.36 -2.49
CA GLY A 354 -5.88 -4.43 -3.18
C GLY A 354 -5.22 -3.12 -3.60
N ALA A 355 -3.88 -3.07 -3.66
CA ALA A 355 -3.13 -1.97 -4.26
C ALA A 355 -3.12 -2.02 -5.80
N ASN A 356 -4.07 -2.68 -6.46
CA ASN A 356 -4.10 -2.84 -7.92
C ASN A 356 -4.23 -1.52 -8.69
N ASP A 357 -4.63 -0.44 -8.00
CA ASP A 357 -4.70 0.92 -8.55
C ASP A 357 -3.43 1.74 -8.26
N ALA A 358 -2.42 1.14 -7.62
CA ALA A 358 -1.13 1.79 -7.38
C ALA A 358 -0.54 2.20 -8.72
N PRO A 359 0.12 3.35 -8.82
CA PRO A 359 0.75 3.72 -10.07
C PRO A 359 1.89 2.76 -10.45
N TYR A 360 2.12 2.65 -11.74
CA TYR A 360 3.25 1.97 -12.33
C TYR A 360 3.66 2.72 -13.60
N TYR A 361 4.87 3.24 -13.58
CA TYR A 361 5.43 4.05 -14.64
C TYR A 361 6.91 3.72 -14.75
N LEU A 362 7.37 3.45 -15.96
CA LEU A 362 8.77 3.19 -16.19
C LEU A 362 9.51 4.51 -16.43
N VAL A 363 10.61 4.77 -15.73
CA VAL A 363 11.36 6.03 -15.89
C VAL A 363 11.91 6.12 -17.31
N ASN A 364 11.69 7.25 -17.99
CA ASN A 364 12.03 7.48 -19.40
C ASN A 364 11.34 6.52 -20.38
N GLN A 365 10.11 6.08 -20.04
CA GLN A 365 9.38 5.08 -20.83
C GLN A 365 9.33 5.38 -22.33
N ARG A 366 9.01 6.62 -22.72
CA ARG A 366 8.80 6.98 -24.13
C ARG A 366 10.13 7.22 -24.82
N GLY A 367 11.05 7.92 -24.15
CA GLY A 367 12.42 8.11 -24.62
C GLY A 367 13.21 6.80 -24.77
N GLN A 368 12.74 5.68 -24.22
CA GLN A 368 13.32 4.36 -24.37
C GLN A 368 12.43 3.38 -25.17
N ASN A 369 11.32 3.86 -25.74
CA ASN A 369 10.36 3.06 -26.51
C ASN A 369 9.80 1.84 -25.74
N TRP A 370 9.55 2.00 -24.45
CA TRP A 370 9.00 0.97 -23.58
C TRP A 370 7.48 0.91 -23.67
N ARG A 371 6.95 -0.31 -23.80
CA ARG A 371 5.50 -0.57 -23.86
C ARG A 371 5.02 -1.07 -22.51
N VAL A 372 4.01 -0.39 -21.96
CA VAL A 372 3.25 -0.86 -20.80
C VAL A 372 1.96 -1.48 -21.33
N ILE A 373 1.65 -2.68 -20.86
CA ILE A 373 0.53 -3.48 -21.34
C ILE A 373 -0.69 -3.20 -20.46
N ASP A 374 -1.89 -3.14 -21.03
CA ASP A 374 -3.13 -2.95 -20.25
C ASP A 374 -3.32 -4.08 -19.23
N SER A 375 -3.82 -3.75 -18.03
CA SER A 375 -4.15 -4.73 -17.00
C SER A 375 -5.54 -5.34 -17.22
N LEU A 376 -5.71 -6.62 -16.94
CA LEU A 376 -7.00 -7.31 -16.98
C LEU A 376 -7.92 -6.84 -15.85
N THR A 377 -9.20 -6.60 -16.17
CA THR A 377 -10.18 -6.01 -15.22
C THR A 377 -11.52 -6.73 -15.15
N SER A 378 -11.70 -7.86 -15.86
CA SER A 378 -12.98 -8.56 -15.85
C SER A 378 -13.35 -9.07 -14.43
N PRO A 379 -14.64 -9.10 -14.05
CA PRO A 379 -15.06 -9.65 -12.75
C PRO A 379 -14.61 -11.10 -12.53
N ALA A 380 -14.42 -11.87 -13.60
CA ALA A 380 -13.96 -13.25 -13.55
C ALA A 380 -12.49 -13.38 -13.12
N VAL A 381 -11.62 -12.41 -13.46
CA VAL A 381 -10.20 -12.44 -13.04
C VAL A 381 -9.96 -11.88 -11.63
N ALA A 382 -10.99 -11.28 -11.01
CA ALA A 382 -10.88 -10.56 -9.74
C ALA A 382 -10.33 -11.41 -8.58
N ALA A 383 -10.44 -12.74 -8.62
CA ALA A 383 -9.82 -13.58 -7.59
C ALA A 383 -8.29 -13.48 -7.59
N CYS A 384 -7.67 -13.43 -8.78
CA CYS A 384 -6.22 -13.29 -8.93
C CYS A 384 -5.79 -11.83 -8.91
N THR A 385 -6.55 -10.92 -9.54
CA THR A 385 -6.18 -9.51 -9.65
C THR A 385 -6.52 -8.67 -8.42
N LYS A 386 -6.90 -9.29 -7.30
CA LYS A 386 -7.11 -8.62 -6.01
C LYS A 386 -5.82 -8.28 -5.30
N CYS A 387 -4.79 -9.10 -5.49
CA CYS A 387 -3.51 -8.93 -4.80
C CYS A 387 -2.57 -8.08 -5.62
N HIS A 388 -2.45 -8.35 -6.93
CA HIS A 388 -1.58 -7.64 -7.87
C HIS A 388 -2.24 -7.55 -9.25
N ARG A 389 -1.71 -6.71 -10.14
CA ARG A 389 -2.18 -6.58 -11.52
C ARG A 389 -1.67 -7.71 -12.40
N MET A 390 -2.36 -7.91 -13.51
CA MET A 390 -2.01 -8.89 -14.54
C MET A 390 -2.16 -8.24 -15.89
N GLY A 391 -1.12 -8.20 -16.72
CA GLY A 391 -1.20 -7.65 -18.06
C GLY A 391 -2.15 -8.44 -18.97
N LYS A 392 -2.35 -7.93 -20.19
CA LYS A 392 -3.12 -8.58 -21.28
C LYS A 392 -2.28 -9.24 -22.39
N GLY A 393 -0.96 -9.01 -22.44
CA GLY A 393 -0.06 -9.49 -23.51
C GLY A 393 0.22 -11.00 -23.57
N GLY A 394 -0.12 -11.76 -22.53
CA GLY A 394 -0.01 -13.23 -22.50
C GLY A 394 1.34 -13.77 -22.03
N GLU A 395 2.27 -12.92 -21.59
CA GLU A 395 3.61 -13.30 -21.13
C GLU A 395 3.61 -14.21 -19.88
N TRP A 396 2.53 -14.16 -19.09
CA TRP A 396 2.25 -15.02 -17.93
C TRP A 396 1.63 -16.37 -18.29
N GLN A 397 1.37 -16.68 -19.57
CA GLN A 397 0.76 -17.97 -19.93
C GLN A 397 1.57 -19.16 -19.42
N GLN A 398 2.90 -19.10 -19.52
CA GLN A 398 3.78 -20.15 -18.98
C GLN A 398 3.66 -20.25 -17.46
N TRP A 399 3.38 -19.15 -16.75
CA TRP A 399 3.24 -19.15 -15.29
C TRP A 399 1.97 -19.90 -14.91
N VAL A 400 0.89 -19.57 -15.61
CA VAL A 400 -0.39 -20.21 -15.40
C VAL A 400 -0.32 -21.71 -15.73
N THR A 401 0.31 -22.13 -16.83
CA THR A 401 0.43 -23.55 -17.17
C THR A 401 1.26 -24.35 -16.16
N ARG A 402 2.25 -23.72 -15.52
CA ARG A 402 3.07 -24.31 -14.45
C ARG A 402 2.33 -24.41 -13.12
N ILE A 403 1.57 -23.38 -12.73
CA ILE A 403 0.62 -23.47 -11.61
C ILE A 403 -0.37 -24.61 -11.85
N GLU A 404 -0.84 -24.75 -13.10
CA GLU A 404 -1.77 -25.78 -13.54
C GLU A 404 -1.19 -27.20 -13.62
N GLN A 405 0.14 -27.34 -13.51
CA GLN A 405 0.88 -28.59 -13.73
C GLN A 405 0.62 -29.21 -15.12
N THR A 406 0.51 -28.35 -16.13
CA THR A 406 0.28 -28.73 -17.54
C THR A 406 1.50 -28.53 -18.43
N ASP A 407 2.58 -27.95 -17.90
CA ASP A 407 3.87 -27.79 -18.58
C ASP A 407 4.76 -29.01 -18.33
N ALA A 408 4.81 -29.94 -19.30
CA ALA A 408 5.58 -31.18 -19.17
C ALA A 408 7.09 -30.95 -19.01
N SER A 409 7.63 -29.85 -19.54
CA SER A 409 9.05 -29.53 -19.40
C SER A 409 9.40 -29.10 -17.97
N TRP A 410 8.53 -28.28 -17.37
CA TRP A 410 8.62 -27.88 -15.97
C TRP A 410 8.45 -29.08 -15.03
N GLU A 411 7.47 -29.94 -15.30
CA GLU A 411 7.23 -31.15 -14.52
C GLU A 411 8.44 -32.12 -14.54
N ASN A 412 9.31 -32.03 -15.54
CA ASN A 412 10.53 -32.85 -15.58
C ASN A 412 11.66 -32.33 -14.68
N ILE A 413 11.63 -31.06 -14.26
CA ILE A 413 12.67 -30.46 -13.40
C ILE A 413 12.19 -30.20 -11.97
N VAL A 414 10.90 -30.36 -11.67
CA VAL A 414 10.36 -30.28 -10.31
C VAL A 414 10.41 -31.65 -9.64
N THR A 415 10.78 -31.71 -8.35
CA THR A 415 10.71 -32.94 -7.53
C THR A 415 9.27 -33.36 -7.26
N ASP A 416 9.06 -34.61 -6.85
CA ASP A 416 7.71 -35.06 -6.45
C ASP A 416 7.16 -34.28 -5.24
N HIS A 417 8.04 -33.75 -4.38
CA HIS A 417 7.65 -32.86 -3.30
C HIS A 417 7.13 -31.51 -3.83
N GLY A 418 7.84 -30.88 -4.75
CA GLY A 418 7.42 -29.60 -5.36
C GLY A 418 6.10 -29.71 -6.13
N LYS A 419 5.76 -30.91 -6.63
CA LYS A 419 4.51 -31.19 -7.35
C LYS A 419 3.28 -31.35 -6.48
N LYS A 420 3.41 -31.38 -5.15
CA LYS A 420 2.25 -31.44 -4.26
C LYS A 420 1.37 -30.20 -4.45
N PHE A 421 0.07 -30.35 -4.25
CA PHE A 421 -0.93 -29.30 -4.52
C PHE A 421 -0.58 -27.98 -3.79
N GLU A 422 -0.21 -28.07 -2.53
CA GLU A 422 0.18 -26.95 -1.68
C GLU A 422 1.44 -26.20 -2.15
N ASN A 423 2.31 -26.88 -2.91
CA ASN A 423 3.56 -26.33 -3.43
C ASN A 423 3.39 -25.83 -4.88
N ALA A 424 2.57 -26.50 -5.67
CA ALA A 424 2.30 -26.17 -7.07
C ALA A 424 1.26 -25.04 -7.22
N ARG A 425 0.36 -24.83 -6.23
CA ARG A 425 -0.64 -23.76 -6.24
C ARG A 425 -0.22 -22.57 -5.37
N TRP A 426 0.96 -22.02 -5.63
CA TRP A 426 1.53 -20.92 -4.84
C TRP A 426 0.82 -19.56 -4.99
N MET A 427 -0.19 -19.48 -5.86
CA MET A 427 -1.11 -18.34 -6.01
C MET A 427 -2.55 -18.88 -6.07
N PRO A 428 -3.46 -18.47 -5.15
CA PRO A 428 -3.30 -17.41 -4.14
C PRO A 428 -2.29 -17.74 -3.04
N THR A 429 -1.84 -16.70 -2.33
CA THR A 429 -0.92 -16.83 -1.19
C THR A 429 -1.54 -17.55 0.01
N ASP A 430 -2.86 -17.68 0.06
CA ASP A 430 -3.61 -18.47 1.03
C ASP A 430 -4.44 -19.55 0.31
N LEU A 431 -4.09 -20.81 0.57
CA LEU A 431 -4.80 -22.00 0.08
C LEU A 431 -5.83 -22.54 1.09
N SER A 432 -6.15 -21.80 2.15
CA SER A 432 -7.12 -22.21 3.16
C SER A 432 -8.48 -22.58 2.53
N GLY A 433 -8.94 -23.79 2.79
CA GLY A 433 -10.17 -24.36 2.20
C GLY A 433 -10.04 -24.88 0.76
N LEU A 434 -8.86 -24.74 0.14
CA LEU A 434 -8.56 -25.25 -1.20
C LEU A 434 -7.76 -26.55 -1.13
N THR A 435 -8.23 -27.54 -1.87
CA THR A 435 -7.58 -28.85 -2.06
C THR A 435 -7.62 -29.19 -3.55
N ALA A 436 -6.89 -30.23 -3.96
CA ALA A 436 -7.00 -30.75 -5.32
C ALA A 436 -8.47 -31.04 -5.73
N ALA A 437 -9.32 -31.45 -4.78
CA ALA A 437 -10.73 -31.73 -5.03
C ALA A 437 -11.61 -30.48 -5.15
N THR A 438 -11.33 -29.42 -4.38
CA THR A 438 -12.16 -28.20 -4.34
C THR A 438 -11.69 -27.11 -5.30
N TRP A 439 -10.48 -27.25 -5.86
CA TRP A 439 -9.87 -26.28 -6.75
C TRP A 439 -10.74 -25.94 -7.97
N ALA A 440 -11.26 -26.95 -8.67
CA ALA A 440 -12.00 -26.77 -9.92
C ALA A 440 -13.26 -25.88 -9.77
N SER A 441 -13.87 -25.87 -8.58
CA SER A 441 -15.04 -25.03 -8.25
C SER A 441 -14.67 -23.68 -7.61
N SER A 442 -13.39 -23.39 -7.43
CA SER A 442 -12.95 -22.18 -6.74
C SER A 442 -13.01 -20.94 -7.64
N PRO A 443 -13.13 -19.73 -7.06
CA PRO A 443 -12.97 -18.48 -7.80
C PRO A 443 -11.62 -18.35 -8.52
N TYR A 444 -10.56 -18.98 -7.98
CA TYR A 444 -9.21 -18.96 -8.56
C TYR A 444 -9.10 -19.80 -9.82
N ALA A 445 -9.74 -20.98 -9.86
CA ALA A 445 -9.79 -21.77 -11.09
C ALA A 445 -10.56 -21.04 -12.20
N THR A 446 -11.66 -20.37 -11.85
CA THR A 446 -12.41 -19.51 -12.79
C THR A 446 -11.53 -18.36 -13.31
N ALA A 447 -10.80 -17.68 -12.43
CA ALA A 447 -9.90 -16.59 -12.80
C ALA A 447 -8.77 -17.08 -13.72
N ILE A 448 -8.13 -18.21 -13.40
CA ILE A 448 -7.09 -18.81 -14.23
C ILE A 448 -7.59 -19.18 -15.62
N ALA A 449 -8.79 -19.76 -15.72
CA ALA A 449 -9.40 -20.08 -17.02
C ALA A 449 -9.62 -18.83 -17.87
N GLU A 450 -10.11 -17.75 -17.25
CA GLU A 450 -10.32 -16.47 -17.94
C GLU A 450 -9.00 -15.80 -18.34
N ILE A 451 -7.97 -15.81 -17.47
CA ILE A 451 -6.63 -15.28 -17.78
C ILE A 451 -6.04 -16.01 -18.99
N LYS A 452 -6.15 -17.34 -19.05
CA LYS A 452 -5.69 -18.12 -20.22
C LYS A 452 -6.41 -17.72 -21.50
N ARG A 453 -7.75 -17.61 -21.45
CA ARG A 453 -8.56 -17.16 -22.58
C ARG A 453 -8.12 -15.77 -23.04
N CYS A 454 -7.86 -14.86 -22.10
CA CYS A 454 -7.44 -13.50 -22.40
C CYS A 454 -6.04 -13.38 -23.00
N GLY A 455 -5.11 -14.23 -22.62
CA GLY A 455 -3.79 -14.25 -23.27
C GLY A 455 -3.83 -14.72 -24.73
N GLN A 456 -4.94 -15.33 -25.19
CA GLN A 456 -5.08 -15.89 -26.54
C GLN A 456 -6.07 -15.11 -27.42
N SER A 457 -6.75 -14.11 -26.87
CA SER A 457 -7.82 -13.36 -27.54
C SER A 457 -7.68 -11.87 -27.32
N SER A 458 -8.04 -11.07 -28.33
CA SER A 458 -8.16 -9.61 -28.18
C SER A 458 -9.41 -9.17 -27.40
N ASP A 459 -10.41 -10.06 -27.28
CA ASP A 459 -11.71 -9.81 -26.64
C ASP A 459 -11.67 -10.10 -25.12
N CYS A 460 -11.05 -9.15 -24.39
CA CYS A 460 -10.99 -9.13 -22.93
C CYS A 460 -11.08 -7.72 -22.39
N ALA A 461 -11.82 -7.58 -21.28
CA ALA A 461 -11.87 -6.36 -20.49
C ALA A 461 -10.50 -6.07 -19.88
N SER A 462 -9.94 -4.93 -20.27
CA SER A 462 -8.65 -4.45 -19.79
C SER A 462 -8.68 -2.93 -19.71
N GLU A 463 -7.84 -2.39 -18.84
CA GLU A 463 -7.69 -0.95 -18.62
C GLU A 463 -6.21 -0.56 -18.61
N LYS A 464 -5.95 0.70 -18.96
CA LYS A 464 -4.59 1.24 -18.87
C LYS A 464 -4.15 1.25 -17.42
N ILE A 465 -2.89 0.90 -17.22
CA ILE A 465 -2.30 0.96 -15.89
C ILE A 465 -2.16 2.43 -15.44
N PRO A 466 -2.57 2.78 -14.21
CA PRO A 466 -2.29 4.09 -13.64
C PRO A 466 -0.79 4.38 -13.68
N THR A 467 -0.36 5.47 -14.29
CA THR A 467 1.06 5.91 -14.29
C THR A 467 1.34 6.98 -13.24
N ALA A 468 0.28 7.45 -12.57
CA ALA A 468 0.32 8.40 -11.46
C ALA A 468 -0.73 8.00 -10.42
N PRO A 469 -0.55 8.35 -9.14
CA PRO A 469 -1.50 8.01 -8.10
C PRO A 469 -2.86 8.66 -8.41
N GLY A 470 -3.90 7.83 -8.57
CA GLY A 470 -5.24 8.29 -8.96
C GLY A 470 -5.62 8.10 -10.43
N GLY A 471 -5.04 7.12 -11.12
CA GLY A 471 -5.29 6.84 -12.55
C GLY A 471 -6.68 6.33 -12.94
N ASN A 472 -7.73 6.59 -12.17
CA ASN A 472 -9.09 6.49 -12.67
C ASN A 472 -9.67 7.91 -12.83
N THR A 473 -9.36 8.52 -13.97
CA THR A 473 -9.64 9.93 -14.30
C THR A 473 -11.09 10.20 -14.69
N ASP A 474 -12.04 9.32 -14.36
CA ASP A 474 -13.46 9.64 -14.54
C ASP A 474 -13.91 10.78 -13.61
N GLY A 475 -13.09 11.10 -12.60
CA GLY A 475 -13.30 12.11 -11.56
C GLY A 475 -13.53 13.49 -12.14
N ASN A 476 -14.79 13.76 -12.48
CA ASN A 476 -15.27 14.91 -13.24
C ASN A 476 -15.12 16.28 -12.56
N GLY A 477 -14.21 16.37 -11.60
CA GLY A 477 -14.00 17.47 -10.69
C GLY A 477 -15.03 17.58 -9.58
N ARG A 478 -16.06 16.74 -9.58
CA ARG A 478 -17.03 16.64 -8.49
C ARG A 478 -16.64 15.47 -7.60
N LEU A 479 -16.84 15.67 -6.31
CA LEU A 479 -16.72 14.60 -5.33
C LEU A 479 -17.75 13.48 -5.61
N ARG A 480 -18.92 13.84 -6.16
CA ARG A 480 -20.01 12.92 -6.50
C ARG A 480 -20.55 13.17 -7.91
N ASN A 481 -20.85 12.10 -8.64
CA ASN A 481 -21.53 12.20 -9.93
C ASN A 481 -23.06 12.15 -9.74
N PRO A 482 -23.83 13.13 -10.25
CA PRO A 482 -25.27 13.06 -10.17
C PRO A 482 -25.81 11.86 -10.94
N VAL A 483 -26.66 11.07 -10.28
CA VAL A 483 -27.31 9.91 -10.89
C VAL A 483 -28.77 10.25 -11.24
N THR A 484 -29.17 10.09 -12.50
CA THR A 484 -30.53 10.37 -12.98
C THR A 484 -31.47 9.17 -12.77
N LEU A 485 -31.51 8.64 -11.54
CA LEU A 485 -32.46 7.61 -11.12
C LEU A 485 -33.59 8.24 -10.29
N SER A 486 -34.79 7.65 -10.37
CA SER A 486 -35.86 7.94 -9.41
C SER A 486 -35.45 7.46 -8.02
N ASP A 487 -35.94 8.11 -6.98
CA ASP A 487 -35.54 7.80 -5.61
C ASP A 487 -35.85 6.35 -5.19
N SER A 488 -36.90 5.73 -5.73
CA SER A 488 -37.24 4.33 -5.44
C SER A 488 -36.25 3.35 -6.07
N THR A 489 -35.86 3.58 -7.32
CA THR A 489 -34.86 2.76 -8.03
C THR A 489 -33.47 2.98 -7.44
N LEU A 490 -33.13 4.23 -7.11
CA LEU A 490 -31.87 4.60 -6.46
C LEU A 490 -31.71 3.87 -5.13
N ALA A 491 -32.74 3.90 -4.26
CA ALA A 491 -32.72 3.22 -2.97
C ALA A 491 -32.54 1.70 -3.10
N THR A 492 -33.30 1.07 -4.00
CA THR A 492 -33.20 -0.38 -4.23
C THR A 492 -31.81 -0.79 -4.69
N ARG A 493 -31.24 -0.04 -5.63
CA ARG A 493 -29.91 -0.33 -6.18
C ARG A 493 -28.81 -0.10 -5.15
N ALA A 494 -28.87 1.01 -4.40
CA ALA A 494 -27.89 1.32 -3.37
C ALA A 494 -27.84 0.28 -2.25
N VAL A 495 -29.01 -0.15 -1.73
CA VAL A 495 -29.09 -1.22 -0.72
C VAL A 495 -28.54 -2.54 -1.26
N GLY A 496 -28.85 -2.88 -2.52
CA GLY A 496 -28.32 -4.09 -3.17
C GLY A 496 -26.80 -4.09 -3.31
N ILE A 497 -26.21 -2.96 -3.69
CA ILE A 497 -24.75 -2.78 -3.77
C ILE A 497 -24.11 -2.98 -2.39
N LEU A 498 -24.62 -2.30 -1.36
CA LEU A 498 -24.06 -2.40 0.00
C LEU A 498 -24.15 -3.81 0.57
N ALA A 499 -25.25 -4.52 0.32
CA ALA A 499 -25.43 -5.91 0.76
C ALA A 499 -24.42 -6.87 0.10
N ALA A 500 -24.05 -6.63 -1.16
CA ALA A 500 -23.09 -7.45 -1.91
C ALA A 500 -21.62 -7.15 -1.59
N SER A 501 -21.34 -6.06 -0.86
CA SER A 501 -19.99 -5.52 -0.68
C SER A 501 -19.26 -5.98 0.60
N GLY A 502 -19.86 -6.91 1.35
CA GLY A 502 -19.28 -7.41 2.62
C GLY A 502 -19.45 -6.46 3.82
N CYS A 503 -20.06 -5.29 3.65
CA CYS A 503 -20.28 -4.33 4.74
C CYS A 503 -21.03 -4.93 5.95
N LYS A 504 -21.90 -5.92 5.70
CA LYS A 504 -22.67 -6.62 6.74
C LYS A 504 -21.80 -7.37 7.77
N ASP A 505 -20.55 -7.68 7.42
CA ASP A 505 -19.63 -8.40 8.30
C ASP A 505 -19.11 -7.52 9.45
N CYS A 506 -19.25 -6.19 9.30
CA CYS A 506 -18.83 -5.20 10.30
C CYS A 506 -20.02 -4.37 10.82
N HIS A 507 -21.06 -4.16 10.01
CA HIS A 507 -22.16 -3.24 10.30
C HIS A 507 -23.53 -3.87 10.10
N THR A 508 -24.50 -3.50 10.93
CA THR A 508 -25.90 -3.85 10.72
C THR A 508 -26.47 -3.15 9.49
N SER A 509 -27.20 -3.87 8.63
CA SER A 509 -27.92 -3.25 7.49
C SER A 509 -29.29 -2.70 7.91
N SER A 510 -29.30 -1.77 8.88
CA SER A 510 -30.53 -1.23 9.49
C SER A 510 -30.87 0.19 9.03
N ARG A 511 -32.15 0.56 9.18
CA ARG A 511 -32.62 1.95 8.94
C ARG A 511 -31.88 2.96 9.80
N THR A 512 -31.59 2.62 11.05
CA THR A 512 -30.78 3.46 11.94
C THR A 512 -29.38 3.66 11.37
N THR A 513 -28.69 2.57 11.01
CA THR A 513 -27.32 2.64 10.51
C THR A 513 -27.24 3.52 9.26
N PHE A 514 -28.16 3.33 8.31
CA PHE A 514 -28.20 4.15 7.11
C PHE A 514 -28.55 5.61 7.39
N ARG A 515 -29.46 5.91 8.32
CA ARG A 515 -29.71 7.30 8.75
C ARG A 515 -28.49 7.94 9.40
N LYS A 516 -27.82 7.23 10.30
CA LYS A 516 -26.57 7.69 10.93
C LYS A 516 -25.49 7.98 9.89
N TRP A 517 -25.30 7.08 8.93
CA TRP A 517 -24.36 7.32 7.84
C TRP A 517 -24.79 8.47 6.95
N ALA A 518 -26.09 8.68 6.74
CA ALA A 518 -26.61 9.85 6.03
C ALA A 518 -26.31 11.15 6.81
N ASP A 519 -26.50 11.16 8.13
CA ASP A 519 -26.17 12.29 8.99
C ASP A 519 -24.66 12.59 8.96
N GLN A 520 -23.81 11.57 9.08
CA GLN A 520 -22.35 11.71 8.96
C GLN A 520 -21.93 12.18 7.56
N THR A 521 -22.62 11.71 6.51
CA THR A 521 -22.37 12.15 5.13
C THR A 521 -22.77 13.62 4.96
N ALA A 522 -23.91 14.02 5.52
CA ALA A 522 -24.38 15.40 5.50
C ALA A 522 -23.49 16.32 6.36
N GLU A 523 -22.97 15.83 7.48
CA GLU A 523 -22.01 16.55 8.33
C GLU A 523 -20.67 16.74 7.60
N ALA A 524 -20.15 15.68 6.99
CA ALA A 524 -18.97 15.75 6.14
C ALA A 524 -19.18 16.76 5.02
N GLU A 525 -20.33 16.69 4.33
CA GLU A 525 -20.74 17.63 3.27
C GLU A 525 -20.91 19.06 3.77
N GLY A 526 -21.39 19.26 5.00
CA GLY A 526 -21.69 20.57 5.58
C GLY A 526 -20.51 21.26 6.29
N GLN A 527 -19.56 20.50 6.84
CA GLN A 527 -18.48 21.03 7.67
C GLN A 527 -17.11 21.02 6.98
N CYS A 528 -16.76 19.89 6.36
CA CYS A 528 -15.44 19.69 5.77
C CYS A 528 -15.44 19.80 4.26
N LEU A 529 -16.57 19.44 3.63
CA LEU A 529 -16.73 19.37 2.20
C LEU A 529 -17.70 20.45 1.68
N ALA A 530 -18.15 21.35 2.56
CA ALA A 530 -18.97 22.51 2.23
C ALA A 530 -18.12 23.62 1.63
N ASN A 531 -18.77 24.52 0.87
CA ASN A 531 -18.11 25.62 0.17
C ASN A 531 -17.01 25.17 -0.81
N LEU A 532 -16.86 23.87 -1.09
CA LEU A 532 -15.89 23.39 -2.06
C LEU A 532 -16.36 23.70 -3.47
N THR A 533 -17.64 23.47 -3.77
CA THR A 533 -18.19 23.76 -5.09
C THR A 533 -18.65 25.21 -5.21
N GLY A 534 -18.06 25.94 -6.14
CA GLY A 534 -18.46 27.30 -6.46
C GLY A 534 -17.33 28.32 -6.31
N GLY A 535 -17.45 29.36 -7.12
CA GLY A 535 -16.53 30.47 -7.27
C GLY A 535 -17.10 31.39 -8.34
N SER A 536 -16.58 32.60 -8.46
CA SER A 536 -17.01 33.50 -9.54
C SER A 536 -16.23 33.19 -10.81
N GLU A 537 -16.92 33.17 -11.95
CA GLU A 537 -16.24 33.13 -13.23
C GLU A 537 -15.38 34.38 -13.36
N LYS A 538 -14.06 34.20 -13.47
CA LYS A 538 -13.11 35.24 -13.77
C LYS A 538 -12.61 35.05 -15.19
N GLN A 539 -12.64 36.15 -15.94
CA GLN A 539 -12.03 36.23 -17.26
C GLN A 539 -10.85 37.20 -17.20
N SER A 540 -9.72 36.78 -17.78
CA SER A 540 -8.51 37.60 -17.88
C SER A 540 -7.96 37.55 -19.30
N THR A 541 -7.22 38.60 -19.67
CA THR A 541 -6.45 38.68 -20.92
C THR A 541 -4.98 38.89 -20.57
N PRO A 542 -4.24 37.84 -20.21
CA PRO A 542 -2.87 37.94 -19.70
C PRO A 542 -1.85 38.39 -20.76
N ALA A 543 -2.18 38.20 -22.03
CA ALA A 543 -1.37 38.61 -23.17
C ALA A 543 -2.26 39.16 -24.29
N GLU A 544 -1.89 40.31 -24.84
CA GLU A 544 -2.60 40.96 -25.94
C GLU A 544 -1.63 41.28 -27.08
N ASN A 545 -1.85 40.68 -28.25
CA ASN A 545 -1.01 40.81 -29.44
C ASN A 545 0.49 40.58 -29.19
N GLU A 546 0.81 39.65 -28.29
CA GLU A 546 2.17 39.32 -27.89
C GLU A 546 2.86 38.47 -28.97
N GLY A 547 4.17 38.65 -29.16
CA GLY A 547 4.95 37.86 -30.11
C GLY A 547 5.52 36.59 -29.48
N VAL A 548 5.59 35.49 -30.24
CA VAL A 548 6.33 34.27 -29.90
C VAL A 548 7.08 33.77 -31.14
N GLY A 549 8.41 33.69 -31.04
CA GLY A 549 9.29 33.16 -32.08
C GLY A 549 9.23 31.64 -32.19
N LYS A 550 9.83 31.08 -33.24
CA LYS A 550 9.94 29.62 -33.42
C LYS A 550 10.61 29.01 -32.18
N ASP A 551 9.95 28.02 -31.58
CA ASP A 551 10.35 27.30 -30.37
C ASP A 551 10.45 28.14 -29.08
N GLU A 552 10.11 29.43 -29.12
CA GLU A 552 10.02 30.26 -27.91
C GLU A 552 8.82 29.82 -27.05
N VAL A 553 9.01 29.73 -25.73
CA VAL A 553 8.02 29.24 -24.76
C VAL A 553 7.62 30.37 -23.80
N LYS A 554 6.31 30.61 -23.67
CA LYS A 554 5.75 31.59 -22.72
C LYS A 554 4.69 30.95 -21.84
N THR A 555 4.83 31.05 -20.51
CA THR A 555 3.88 30.45 -19.55
C THR A 555 3.16 31.51 -18.72
N TYR A 556 1.86 31.34 -18.54
CA TYR A 556 0.95 32.19 -17.79
C TYR A 556 0.25 31.39 -16.67
N GLY A 557 -0.07 32.05 -15.57
CA GLY A 557 -0.63 31.41 -14.35
C GLY A 557 0.40 31.34 -13.20
N PRO A 558 0.12 30.55 -12.14
CA PRO A 558 -1.01 29.64 -12.01
C PRO A 558 -2.36 30.35 -11.92
N TYR A 559 -3.40 29.74 -12.46
CA TYR A 559 -4.79 30.08 -12.22
C TYR A 559 -5.36 29.08 -11.22
N ASP A 560 -5.69 29.54 -10.01
CA ASP A 560 -6.29 28.71 -8.97
C ASP A 560 -7.78 28.48 -9.28
N VAL A 561 -8.10 27.28 -9.78
CA VAL A 561 -9.47 26.86 -10.08
C VAL A 561 -10.10 26.28 -8.82
N ALA A 562 -11.26 26.83 -8.46
CA ALA A 562 -12.05 26.38 -7.32
C ALA A 562 -12.44 24.89 -7.47
N ILE A 563 -12.76 24.25 -6.34
CA ILE A 563 -13.15 22.84 -6.34
C ILE A 563 -14.48 22.68 -7.11
N GLY A 564 -14.54 21.72 -8.05
CA GLY A 564 -15.66 21.57 -8.99
C GLY A 564 -15.88 22.75 -9.96
N GLY A 565 -14.92 23.68 -10.06
CA GLY A 565 -14.91 24.80 -10.99
C GLY A 565 -14.48 24.40 -12.41
N THR A 566 -14.68 25.31 -13.37
CA THR A 566 -14.27 25.08 -14.77
C THR A 566 -13.05 25.91 -15.14
N PHE A 567 -12.32 25.46 -16.17
CA PHE A 567 -11.19 26.17 -16.76
C PHE A 567 -11.28 26.19 -18.28
N LYS A 568 -10.96 27.33 -18.89
CA LYS A 568 -10.87 27.52 -20.33
C LYS A 568 -9.80 28.54 -20.70
N ALA A 569 -8.90 28.16 -21.60
CA ALA A 569 -7.92 29.03 -22.24
C ALA A 569 -8.19 29.09 -23.76
N GLN A 570 -8.08 30.28 -24.34
CA GLN A 570 -8.26 30.51 -25.78
C GLN A 570 -7.18 31.46 -26.29
N ILE A 571 -6.61 31.15 -27.44
CA ILE A 571 -5.74 32.07 -28.17
C ILE A 571 -6.34 32.46 -29.51
N THR A 572 -6.08 33.69 -29.93
CA THR A 572 -6.39 34.22 -31.27
C THR A 572 -5.20 35.02 -31.79
N GLY A 573 -4.91 34.99 -33.09
CA GLY A 573 -3.88 35.84 -33.69
C GLY A 573 -3.44 35.41 -35.08
N SER A 574 -2.17 35.67 -35.42
CA SER A 574 -1.54 35.34 -36.71
C SER A 574 -0.28 34.49 -36.54
N GLY A 575 0.17 33.84 -37.62
CA GLY A 575 1.23 32.83 -37.54
C GLY A 575 0.71 31.52 -36.94
N ASP A 576 1.61 30.76 -36.33
CA ASP A 576 1.37 29.45 -35.74
C ASP A 576 1.92 29.42 -34.30
N ALA A 577 1.08 29.86 -33.36
CA ALA A 577 1.34 29.76 -31.93
C ALA A 577 0.43 28.68 -31.35
N ASP A 578 1.02 27.68 -30.71
CA ASP A 578 0.32 26.54 -30.12
C ASP A 578 0.01 26.78 -28.65
N LEU A 579 -1.19 26.40 -28.22
CA LEU A 579 -1.72 26.44 -26.87
C LEU A 579 -1.56 25.08 -26.16
N TYR A 580 -0.88 25.11 -25.02
CA TYR A 580 -0.73 23.98 -24.09
C TYR A 580 -1.30 24.38 -22.73
N VAL A 581 -2.06 23.50 -22.09
CA VAL A 581 -2.56 23.73 -20.73
C VAL A 581 -2.24 22.54 -19.85
N LYS A 582 -1.80 22.77 -18.61
CA LYS A 582 -1.54 21.72 -17.62
C LYS A 582 -1.96 22.12 -16.21
N ARG A 583 -2.50 21.15 -15.45
CA ARG A 583 -2.80 21.25 -14.01
C ARG A 583 -1.56 20.96 -13.17
N PHE A 584 -1.47 21.64 -12.04
CA PHE A 584 -0.47 21.52 -10.98
C PHE A 584 0.99 21.76 -11.36
N ALA A 585 1.31 21.86 -12.66
CA ALA A 585 2.65 22.16 -13.18
C ALA A 585 2.57 22.92 -14.51
N LYS A 586 3.68 23.54 -14.92
CA LYS A 586 3.82 24.17 -16.23
C LYS A 586 3.75 23.10 -17.33
N ALA A 587 3.04 23.41 -18.42
CA ALA A 587 2.97 22.52 -19.57
C ALA A 587 4.29 22.56 -20.37
N THR A 588 4.67 21.41 -20.93
CA THR A 588 5.75 21.27 -21.92
C THR A 588 5.14 20.88 -23.28
N LYS A 589 5.96 20.67 -24.32
CA LYS A 589 5.47 20.20 -25.63
C LYS A 589 4.80 18.82 -25.55
N ASP A 590 4.99 18.15 -24.41
CA ASP A 590 4.98 16.69 -24.26
C ASP A 590 4.19 16.25 -23.03
N ASN A 591 4.16 17.12 -22.04
CA ASN A 591 3.46 16.94 -20.79
C ASN A 591 2.48 18.12 -20.64
N TYR A 592 1.27 17.88 -21.09
CA TYR A 592 0.15 18.79 -21.02
C TYR A 592 -1.13 17.99 -20.83
N ASP A 593 -2.16 18.64 -20.29
CA ASP A 593 -3.46 18.02 -20.08
C ASP A 593 -4.43 18.38 -21.23
N CYS A 594 -4.15 19.46 -21.97
CA CYS A 594 -4.84 19.79 -23.22
C CYS A 594 -3.94 20.50 -24.24
N ARG A 595 -4.07 20.07 -25.51
CA ARG A 595 -3.57 20.74 -26.72
C ARG A 595 -4.57 20.49 -27.88
N PRO A 596 -5.03 21.51 -28.63
CA PRO A 596 -6.07 21.32 -29.67
C PRO A 596 -5.61 20.78 -31.04
N PHE A 597 -4.30 20.65 -31.26
CA PHE A 597 -3.69 20.16 -32.52
C PHE A 597 -4.22 20.87 -33.79
N LYS A 598 -4.34 22.21 -33.76
CA LYS A 598 -4.80 22.97 -34.93
C LYS A 598 -3.67 23.79 -35.51
N THR A 599 -3.60 23.85 -36.85
CA THR A 599 -2.69 24.77 -37.52
C THR A 599 -3.15 26.21 -37.33
N GLY A 600 -2.26 27.08 -36.83
CA GLY A 600 -2.45 28.51 -36.67
C GLY A 600 -2.85 28.95 -35.26
N SER A 601 -2.68 30.24 -34.95
CA SER A 601 -2.89 30.83 -33.61
C SER A 601 -4.37 31.01 -33.18
N ARG A 602 -5.27 30.08 -33.51
CA ARG A 602 -6.70 30.07 -33.12
C ARG A 602 -7.08 28.76 -32.44
N GLU A 603 -6.72 28.65 -31.17
CA GLU A 603 -6.85 27.42 -30.39
C GLU A 603 -7.67 27.62 -29.11
N THR A 604 -8.24 26.53 -28.60
CA THR A 604 -9.05 26.55 -27.36
C THR A 604 -8.88 25.24 -26.60
N CYS A 605 -8.52 25.34 -25.33
CA CYS A 605 -8.48 24.26 -24.36
C CYS A 605 -9.46 24.55 -23.23
N GLY A 606 -10.37 23.63 -22.89
CA GLY A 606 -11.22 23.83 -21.71
C GLY A 606 -12.55 23.11 -21.69
N ALA A 607 -13.55 23.65 -22.38
CA ALA A 607 -14.96 23.37 -22.10
C ALA A 607 -15.34 21.88 -22.17
N ASP A 608 -14.67 21.08 -23.00
CA ASP A 608 -14.86 19.63 -23.05
C ASP A 608 -13.67 18.86 -22.44
N GLN A 609 -12.44 19.36 -22.60
CA GLN A 609 -11.21 18.69 -22.17
C GLN A 609 -10.98 18.75 -20.66
N PHE A 610 -11.46 19.80 -19.99
CA PHE A 610 -11.41 19.97 -18.54
C PHE A 610 -12.79 19.89 -17.88
N LYS A 611 -13.83 19.51 -18.65
CA LYS A 611 -15.20 19.31 -18.14
C LYS A 611 -15.27 18.33 -16.97
N ASN A 612 -14.30 17.41 -16.95
CA ASN A 612 -14.17 16.35 -15.98
C ASN A 612 -12.92 16.48 -15.10
N PHE A 613 -12.34 17.66 -14.91
CA PHE A 613 -11.11 17.80 -14.14
C PHE A 613 -11.32 18.76 -12.97
N GLY A 614 -10.97 18.29 -11.77
CA GLY A 614 -11.24 18.96 -10.50
C GLY A 614 -10.45 20.21 -10.18
N PRO A 615 -10.53 20.68 -8.91
CA PRO A 615 -9.77 21.83 -8.42
C PRO A 615 -8.30 21.75 -8.80
N GLY A 616 -7.65 22.90 -8.97
CA GLY A 616 -6.20 22.90 -9.08
C GLY A 616 -5.63 24.15 -9.68
N LYS A 617 -4.30 24.20 -9.70
CA LYS A 617 -3.52 25.26 -10.35
C LYS A 617 -3.40 24.96 -11.82
N PHE A 618 -3.94 25.79 -12.70
CA PHE A 618 -3.77 25.62 -14.15
C PHE A 618 -2.69 26.55 -14.66
N TYR A 619 -1.82 26.03 -15.51
CA TYR A 619 -0.78 26.78 -16.20
C TYR A 619 -1.05 26.72 -17.71
N VAL A 620 -0.96 27.87 -18.37
CA VAL A 620 -1.13 27.99 -19.82
C VAL A 620 0.21 28.31 -20.44
N THR A 621 0.66 27.47 -21.38
CA THR A 621 1.94 27.65 -22.08
C THR A 621 1.70 27.83 -23.57
N ILE A 622 2.32 28.82 -24.16
CA ILE A 622 2.27 29.14 -25.60
C ILE A 622 3.64 28.86 -26.20
N ILE A 623 3.65 28.15 -27.34
CA ILE A 623 4.89 27.79 -28.05
C ILE A 623 4.78 28.20 -29.51
N GLY A 624 5.74 28.97 -30.02
CA GLY A 624 5.75 29.36 -31.44
C GLY A 624 6.24 28.24 -32.35
N LYS A 625 5.58 28.06 -33.48
CA LYS A 625 5.88 27.01 -34.48
C LYS A 625 6.25 27.54 -35.86
N SER A 626 5.80 28.76 -36.19
CA SER A 626 6.14 29.38 -37.48
C SER A 626 7.61 29.83 -37.54
N ALA A 627 8.19 29.79 -38.73
CA ALA A 627 9.52 30.35 -39.02
C ALA A 627 9.60 31.87 -38.76
N ASN A 628 8.47 32.58 -38.86
CA ASN A 628 8.35 33.99 -38.49
C ASN A 628 7.66 34.13 -37.12
N THR A 629 7.93 35.22 -36.39
CA THR A 629 7.26 35.50 -35.11
C THR A 629 5.74 35.48 -35.25
N SER A 630 5.09 34.59 -34.50
CA SER A 630 3.65 34.50 -34.43
C SER A 630 3.11 35.52 -33.43
N LYS A 631 1.89 36.02 -33.66
CA LYS A 631 1.21 36.95 -32.75
C LYS A 631 0.00 36.28 -32.14
N PHE A 632 -0.19 36.44 -30.83
CA PHE A 632 -1.34 35.87 -30.14
C PHE A 632 -1.91 36.80 -29.05
N THR A 633 -3.20 36.66 -28.80
CA THR A 633 -3.90 37.21 -27.64
C THR A 633 -4.46 36.03 -26.86
N LEU A 634 -4.09 35.91 -25.58
CA LEU A 634 -4.55 34.86 -24.68
C LEU A 634 -5.72 35.37 -23.85
N LYS A 635 -6.82 34.60 -23.83
CA LYS A 635 -7.95 34.78 -22.91
C LYS A 635 -8.09 33.55 -22.03
N VAL A 636 -8.16 33.75 -20.72
CA VAL A 636 -8.38 32.67 -19.74
C VAL A 636 -9.64 32.96 -18.95
N THR A 637 -10.59 32.04 -19.00
CA THR A 637 -11.83 32.02 -18.22
C THR A 637 -11.78 30.85 -17.26
N HIS A 638 -11.96 31.09 -15.96
CA HIS A 638 -12.01 30.02 -14.98
C HIS A 638 -12.89 30.38 -13.79
N THR A 639 -13.38 29.38 -13.07
CA THR A 639 -14.03 29.58 -11.76
C THR A 639 -12.95 29.81 -10.70
N ALA A 640 -12.76 31.06 -10.27
CA ALA A 640 -11.76 31.38 -9.25
C ALA A 640 -12.29 31.11 -7.83
N LYS A 641 -11.38 30.77 -6.91
CA LYS A 641 -11.69 30.66 -5.48
C LYS A 641 -12.33 31.97 -4.95
N GLY A 642 -13.43 31.85 -4.22
CA GLY A 642 -14.08 32.99 -3.54
C GLY A 642 -13.41 33.36 -2.22
N ASP A 643 -13.58 34.61 -1.78
CA ASP A 643 -13.15 35.04 -0.44
C ASP A 643 -13.94 34.27 0.64
N GLY A 644 -13.24 33.55 1.53
CA GLY A 644 -13.83 32.73 2.60
C GLY A 644 -13.97 31.22 2.29
N GLN A 645 -13.52 30.75 1.12
CA GLN A 645 -13.53 29.32 0.77
C GLN A 645 -12.35 28.58 1.42
N GLN A 646 -12.56 27.34 1.90
CA GLN A 646 -11.49 26.51 2.48
C GLN A 646 -10.39 26.20 1.44
N THR A 647 -9.14 26.17 1.89
CA THR A 647 -8.00 25.63 1.14
C THR A 647 -8.03 24.09 1.17
N PRO A 648 -7.40 23.43 0.18
CA PRO A 648 -7.25 21.97 0.20
C PRO A 648 -6.65 21.42 1.51
N ALA A 649 -5.67 22.11 2.09
CA ALA A 649 -5.06 21.74 3.36
C ALA A 649 -6.04 21.85 4.54
N GLU A 650 -6.88 22.89 4.58
CA GLU A 650 -7.94 23.03 5.60
C GLU A 650 -9.00 21.93 5.49
N VAL A 651 -9.37 21.53 4.28
CA VAL A 651 -10.27 20.38 4.05
C VAL A 651 -9.66 19.11 4.60
N ILE A 652 -8.42 18.80 4.22
CA ILE A 652 -7.72 17.58 4.69
C ILE A 652 -7.57 17.60 6.22
N SER A 653 -7.29 18.76 6.80
CA SER A 653 -7.23 18.93 8.25
C SER A 653 -8.60 18.67 8.91
N CYS A 654 -9.70 19.18 8.33
CA CYS A 654 -11.06 18.94 8.84
C CYS A 654 -11.46 17.45 8.81
N LEU A 655 -10.99 16.69 7.82
CA LEU A 655 -11.27 15.25 7.69
C LEU A 655 -10.55 14.38 8.76
N ARG A 656 -9.68 14.97 9.57
CA ARG A 656 -9.00 14.28 10.68
C ARG A 656 -9.87 14.29 11.95
N GLN A 657 -9.54 13.43 12.91
CA GLN A 657 -10.17 13.45 14.24
C GLN A 657 -10.07 14.85 14.87
N GLU A 658 -8.85 15.37 14.92
CA GLU A 658 -8.52 16.73 15.29
C GLU A 658 -7.87 17.45 14.09
N PRO A 659 -8.13 18.75 13.88
CA PRO A 659 -7.65 19.49 12.72
C PRO A 659 -6.17 19.89 12.82
N ARG A 660 -5.30 18.87 12.90
CA ARG A 660 -3.82 18.97 12.93
C ARG A 660 -3.17 17.78 12.23
N GLU A 661 -1.95 17.96 11.74
CA GLU A 661 -1.31 17.03 10.79
C GLU A 661 -1.01 15.62 11.36
N ASP A 662 -0.72 15.51 12.65
CA ASP A 662 -0.40 14.26 13.34
C ASP A 662 -1.64 13.50 13.84
N SER A 663 -2.84 14.09 13.69
CA SER A 663 -4.11 13.43 14.02
C SER A 663 -4.49 12.39 12.95
N PRO A 664 -5.00 11.21 13.32
CA PRO A 664 -5.47 10.22 12.36
C PRO A 664 -6.72 10.70 11.60
N PHE A 665 -6.94 10.13 10.42
CA PHE A 665 -8.21 10.22 9.70
C PHE A 665 -9.23 9.24 10.28
N LEU A 666 -10.49 9.68 10.39
CA LEU A 666 -11.59 8.83 10.87
C LEU A 666 -12.64 8.62 9.78
N PRO A 667 -13.04 7.36 9.47
CA PRO A 667 -14.06 7.09 8.46
C PRO A 667 -15.37 7.86 8.68
N HIS A 668 -15.79 8.06 9.93
CA HIS A 668 -17.05 8.78 10.22
C HIS A 668 -17.01 10.26 9.82
N LYS A 669 -15.83 10.89 9.72
CA LYS A 669 -15.66 12.27 9.23
C LYS A 669 -15.96 12.41 7.73
N LEU A 670 -16.07 11.28 7.02
CA LEU A 670 -16.43 11.22 5.61
C LEU A 670 -17.83 10.64 5.38
N GLY A 671 -18.44 10.00 6.38
CA GLY A 671 -19.67 9.22 6.18
C GLY A 671 -19.53 8.23 5.03
N MET A 672 -20.45 8.27 4.07
CA MET A 672 -20.42 7.39 2.90
C MET A 672 -19.41 7.83 1.83
N TYR A 673 -18.80 9.02 1.91
CA TYR A 673 -17.70 9.40 1.02
C TYR A 673 -16.43 8.54 1.24
N THR A 674 -16.41 7.70 2.27
CA THR A 674 -15.36 6.67 2.49
C THR A 674 -15.22 5.69 1.31
N VAL A 675 -16.33 5.34 0.63
CA VAL A 675 -16.28 4.49 -0.57
C VAL A 675 -15.62 5.19 -1.77
N LEU A 676 -15.51 6.52 -1.70
CA LEU A 676 -14.85 7.36 -2.70
C LEU A 676 -13.39 7.67 -2.38
N SER A 677 -12.85 7.23 -1.23
CA SER A 677 -11.49 7.60 -0.79
C SER A 677 -10.38 7.17 -1.76
N SER A 678 -10.62 6.14 -2.59
CA SER A 678 -9.69 5.69 -3.64
C SER A 678 -9.89 6.36 -5.01
N HIS A 679 -10.87 7.24 -5.17
CA HIS A 679 -11.26 7.84 -6.45
C HIS A 679 -10.60 9.22 -6.68
N GLY A 680 -10.64 9.70 -7.93
CA GLY A 680 -9.81 10.82 -8.42
C GLY A 680 -9.94 12.13 -7.65
N TRP A 681 -11.13 12.45 -7.12
CA TRP A 681 -11.36 13.72 -6.41
C TRP A 681 -10.49 13.90 -5.17
N PHE A 682 -10.36 12.87 -4.33
CA PHE A 682 -9.50 12.96 -3.15
C PHE A 682 -8.02 13.00 -3.55
N SER A 683 -7.61 12.30 -4.61
CA SER A 683 -6.25 12.43 -5.14
C SER A 683 -5.94 13.88 -5.53
N ASP A 684 -6.83 14.52 -6.29
CA ASP A 684 -6.73 15.93 -6.68
C ASP A 684 -6.68 16.87 -5.46
N LEU A 685 -7.47 16.60 -4.42
CA LEU A 685 -7.47 17.37 -3.17
C LEU A 685 -6.12 17.31 -2.46
N PHE A 686 -5.55 16.10 -2.30
CA PHE A 686 -4.26 15.90 -1.66
C PHE A 686 -3.13 16.52 -2.46
N HIS A 687 -3.14 16.34 -3.78
CA HIS A 687 -2.26 17.06 -4.69
C HIS A 687 -2.32 18.57 -4.46
N ALA A 688 -3.53 19.15 -4.46
CA ALA A 688 -3.70 20.59 -4.31
C ALA A 688 -3.22 21.10 -2.93
N ALA A 689 -3.23 20.26 -1.90
CA ALA A 689 -2.80 20.61 -0.55
C ALA A 689 -1.29 20.51 -0.31
N TYR A 690 -0.64 19.52 -0.91
CA TYR A 690 0.74 19.14 -0.58
C TYR A 690 1.72 19.23 -1.75
N ASN A 691 1.31 19.76 -2.91
CA ASN A 691 2.18 19.95 -4.08
C ASN A 691 2.95 21.27 -3.96
N ASP A 692 3.96 21.30 -3.11
CA ASP A 692 5.00 22.33 -3.10
C ASP A 692 6.23 21.91 -3.93
N ALA A 693 7.13 22.87 -4.22
CA ALA A 693 8.29 22.62 -5.06
C ALA A 693 9.42 21.84 -4.36
N GLU A 694 9.38 21.74 -3.02
CA GLU A 694 10.45 21.16 -2.21
C GLU A 694 10.21 19.66 -1.92
N SER A 695 8.96 19.19 -1.96
CA SER A 695 8.62 17.77 -1.77
C SER A 695 7.49 17.32 -2.70
N ARG A 696 7.82 17.11 -3.99
CA ARG A 696 6.87 16.72 -5.04
C ARG A 696 6.09 15.41 -4.76
N ASP A 697 6.60 14.57 -3.85
CA ASP A 697 6.00 13.27 -3.52
C ASP A 697 5.24 13.29 -2.16
N ALA A 698 5.25 14.40 -1.41
CA ALA A 698 4.57 14.51 -0.11
C ALA A 698 3.06 14.28 -0.20
N TRP A 699 2.42 14.77 -1.27
CA TRP A 699 0.99 14.58 -1.47
C TRP A 699 0.63 13.09 -1.63
N VAL A 700 1.50 12.30 -2.28
CA VAL A 700 1.26 10.87 -2.53
C VAL A 700 1.25 10.09 -1.23
N ILE A 701 2.26 10.35 -0.39
CA ILE A 701 2.42 9.70 0.91
C ILE A 701 1.21 10.01 1.80
N ASN A 702 0.79 11.27 1.85
CA ASN A 702 -0.37 11.69 2.64
C ASN A 702 -1.69 11.10 2.10
N PHE A 703 -1.86 11.02 0.77
CA PHE A 703 -3.02 10.40 0.16
C PHE A 703 -3.09 8.89 0.43
N ALA A 704 -1.95 8.21 0.40
CA ALA A 704 -1.86 6.79 0.76
C ALA A 704 -2.26 6.53 2.22
N LYS A 705 -1.78 7.36 3.17
CA LYS A 705 -2.19 7.30 4.59
C LYS A 705 -3.69 7.50 4.77
N PHE A 706 -4.26 8.46 4.04
CA PHE A 706 -5.69 8.71 4.02
C PHE A 706 -6.47 7.47 3.55
N LYS A 707 -6.14 6.93 2.36
CA LYS A 707 -6.77 5.70 1.84
C LYS A 707 -6.69 4.53 2.83
N ALA A 708 -5.51 4.29 3.40
CA ALA A 708 -5.31 3.22 4.37
C ALA A 708 -6.28 3.33 5.57
N ARG A 709 -6.55 4.56 6.05
CA ARG A 709 -7.47 4.80 7.16
C ARG A 709 -8.93 4.87 6.75
N THR A 710 -9.29 5.47 5.62
CA THR A 710 -10.69 5.81 5.30
C THR A 710 -11.36 4.93 4.24
N SER A 711 -10.60 4.25 3.38
CA SER A 711 -11.17 3.45 2.29
C SER A 711 -12.08 2.34 2.81
N MET A 712 -13.27 2.24 2.23
CA MET A 712 -14.28 1.21 2.48
C MET A 712 -14.76 0.60 1.14
N PRO A 713 -15.15 -0.68 1.09
CA PRO A 713 -15.03 -1.70 2.14
C PRO A 713 -13.56 -1.98 2.56
N LYS A 714 -13.33 -2.42 3.80
CA LYS A 714 -11.99 -2.72 4.36
C LYS A 714 -11.52 -4.13 4.04
N GLY A 715 -10.22 -4.39 4.20
CA GLY A 715 -9.65 -5.74 4.05
C GLY A 715 -9.74 -6.28 2.63
N ASN A 716 -10.06 -7.58 2.48
CA ASN A 716 -10.11 -8.29 1.20
C ASN A 716 -11.45 -8.16 0.46
N HIS A 717 -12.35 -7.30 0.94
CA HIS A 717 -13.62 -7.02 0.28
C HIS A 717 -13.38 -6.24 -1.02
N PRO A 718 -14.04 -6.59 -2.14
CA PRO A 718 -13.93 -5.82 -3.38
C PRO A 718 -14.34 -4.36 -3.17
N ARG A 719 -13.60 -3.42 -3.77
CA ARG A 719 -14.00 -2.02 -3.81
C ARG A 719 -15.22 -1.85 -4.73
N LEU A 720 -16.00 -0.80 -4.45
CA LEU A 720 -17.04 -0.37 -5.37
C LEU A 720 -16.42 0.23 -6.63
N SER A 721 -16.99 -0.07 -7.79
CA SER A 721 -16.73 0.69 -9.02
C SER A 721 -17.15 2.14 -8.83
N GLN A 722 -16.60 3.09 -9.59
CA GLN A 722 -17.05 4.51 -9.54
C GLN A 722 -18.56 4.61 -9.76
N ALA A 723 -19.12 3.86 -10.72
CA ALA A 723 -20.55 3.88 -11.01
C ALA A 723 -21.42 3.37 -9.85
N ASP A 724 -20.98 2.33 -9.13
CA ASP A 724 -21.70 1.83 -7.96
C ASP A 724 -21.49 2.73 -6.74
N ALA A 725 -20.30 3.28 -6.57
CA ALA A 725 -20.00 4.29 -5.56
C ALA A 725 -20.88 5.53 -5.74
N ASP A 726 -21.06 6.01 -6.98
CA ASP A 726 -21.91 7.15 -7.31
C ASP A 726 -23.39 6.88 -6.96
N VAL A 727 -23.90 5.68 -7.26
CA VAL A 727 -25.26 5.28 -6.89
C VAL A 727 -25.45 5.30 -5.37
N VAL A 728 -24.50 4.71 -4.64
CA VAL A 728 -24.54 4.66 -3.19
C VAL A 728 -24.46 6.08 -2.62
N VAL A 729 -23.43 6.85 -2.96
CA VAL A 729 -23.18 8.18 -2.42
C VAL A 729 -24.29 9.16 -2.78
N GLU A 730 -24.84 9.11 -4.00
CA GLU A 730 -25.97 9.96 -4.39
C GLU A 730 -27.23 9.65 -3.58
N TRP A 731 -27.48 8.38 -3.23
CA TRP A 731 -28.60 8.02 -2.34
C TRP A 731 -28.44 8.63 -0.94
N PHE A 732 -27.23 8.57 -0.35
CA PHE A 732 -26.95 9.20 0.94
C PHE A 732 -27.01 10.73 0.88
N ALA A 733 -26.46 11.34 -0.16
CA ALA A 733 -26.48 12.79 -0.36
C ALA A 733 -27.90 13.36 -0.53
N ARG A 734 -28.88 12.54 -0.96
CA ARG A 734 -30.31 12.89 -1.01
C ARG A 734 -31.06 12.62 0.30
N GLY A 735 -30.37 12.23 1.37
CA GLY A 735 -31.00 11.89 2.65
C GLY A 735 -31.71 10.54 2.64
N VAL A 736 -31.15 9.55 1.92
CA VAL A 736 -31.63 8.16 1.85
C VAL A 736 -33.14 8.02 1.58
N PRO A 737 -33.66 8.64 0.50
CA PRO A 737 -35.09 8.60 0.21
C PRO A 737 -35.57 7.15 -0.02
N ASN A 738 -36.82 6.86 0.31
CA ASN A 738 -37.42 5.51 0.25
C ASN A 738 -36.75 4.44 1.13
N LEU A 739 -35.85 4.81 2.06
CA LEU A 739 -35.23 3.84 2.98
C LEU A 739 -36.24 2.93 3.69
N ASP A 740 -37.36 3.51 4.16
CA ASP A 740 -38.39 2.76 4.88
C ASP A 740 -39.16 1.75 4.03
N SER A 741 -39.06 1.80 2.69
CA SER A 741 -39.69 0.83 1.81
C SER A 741 -38.73 -0.28 1.37
N VAL A 742 -37.42 -0.02 1.36
CA VAL A 742 -36.40 -0.98 0.87
C VAL A 742 -35.67 -1.73 1.98
N VAL A 743 -35.67 -1.22 3.22
CA VAL A 743 -35.05 -1.89 4.38
C VAL A 743 -36.15 -2.30 5.37
N GLN A 744 -36.15 -3.57 5.79
CA GLN A 744 -37.12 -4.08 6.76
C GLN A 744 -36.95 -3.39 8.13
N ASN A 745 -38.07 -3.16 8.83
CA ASN A 745 -38.05 -2.62 10.19
C ASN A 745 -38.24 -3.75 11.19
N ASP A 746 -37.15 -4.25 11.73
CA ASP A 746 -37.18 -5.17 12.86
C ASP A 746 -36.87 -4.37 14.13
N PRO A 747 -37.88 -3.96 14.90
CA PRO A 747 -37.66 -3.15 16.09
C PRO A 747 -36.89 -3.99 17.13
N PRO A 748 -35.88 -3.40 17.80
CA PRO A 748 -35.18 -4.08 18.87
C PRO A 748 -36.14 -4.38 20.04
N PRO A 749 -35.77 -5.32 20.93
CA PRO A 749 -36.52 -5.55 22.17
C PRO A 749 -36.76 -4.23 22.93
N THR A 750 -37.92 -4.11 23.59
CA THR A 750 -38.27 -2.90 24.36
C THR A 750 -38.06 -3.05 25.86
N THR A 751 -37.91 -4.28 26.33
CA THR A 751 -37.73 -4.61 27.75
C THR A 751 -36.56 -5.57 27.94
N CYS A 752 -35.95 -5.50 29.10
CA CYS A 752 -34.98 -6.48 29.57
C CYS A 752 -35.48 -7.05 30.90
N SER A 753 -35.41 -8.38 31.04
CA SER A 753 -35.65 -9.06 32.30
C SER A 753 -34.40 -9.83 32.70
N ASN A 754 -33.94 -9.63 33.95
CA ASN A 754 -32.79 -10.36 34.46
C ASN A 754 -33.11 -11.87 34.47
N SER A 755 -32.21 -12.67 33.90
CA SER A 755 -32.27 -14.12 33.98
C SER A 755 -30.85 -14.64 34.24
N ILE A 756 -30.66 -15.47 35.25
CA ILE A 756 -29.37 -16.11 35.51
C ILE A 756 -29.68 -17.58 35.75
N SER A 757 -29.20 -18.42 34.84
CA SER A 757 -29.38 -19.87 34.94
C SER A 757 -28.44 -20.47 35.99
N SER A 758 -28.79 -21.62 36.55
CA SER A 758 -27.92 -22.37 37.48
C SER A 758 -26.58 -22.77 36.86
N GLU A 759 -26.54 -22.83 35.54
CA GLU A 759 -25.39 -23.13 34.71
C GLU A 759 -24.31 -22.06 34.87
N MET A 760 -24.67 -20.79 35.09
CA MET A 760 -23.68 -19.73 35.37
C MET A 760 -22.93 -19.97 36.69
N SER A 761 -23.63 -20.34 37.76
CA SER A 761 -23.01 -20.70 39.04
C SER A 761 -22.10 -21.93 38.91
N THR A 762 -22.56 -22.94 38.16
CA THR A 762 -21.80 -24.16 37.89
C THR A 762 -20.54 -23.86 37.08
N HIS A 763 -20.68 -23.02 36.05
CA HIS A 763 -19.59 -22.59 35.20
C HIS A 763 -18.53 -21.80 35.98
N ALA A 764 -18.94 -20.76 36.72
CA ALA A 764 -18.03 -19.96 37.54
C ALA A 764 -17.30 -20.80 38.60
N SER A 765 -18.00 -21.74 39.25
CA SER A 765 -17.37 -22.66 40.22
C SER A 765 -16.33 -23.57 39.55
N THR A 766 -16.60 -24.00 38.31
CA THR A 766 -15.65 -24.79 37.52
C THR A 766 -14.44 -23.94 37.11
N MET A 767 -14.67 -22.73 36.59
CA MET A 767 -13.59 -21.84 36.14
C MET A 767 -12.75 -21.26 37.28
N ALA A 768 -13.30 -21.16 38.50
CA ALA A 768 -12.52 -20.82 39.68
C ALA A 768 -11.38 -21.81 39.99
N THR A 769 -11.54 -23.09 39.58
CA THR A 769 -10.56 -24.16 39.83
C THR A 769 -9.87 -24.68 38.58
N GLN A 770 -10.50 -24.53 37.40
CA GLN A 770 -10.00 -25.07 36.13
C GLN A 770 -9.82 -24.00 35.05
N GLY A 771 -10.26 -22.77 35.30
CA GLY A 771 -10.15 -21.65 34.35
C GLY A 771 -8.73 -21.13 34.24
N TRP A 772 -8.49 -20.22 33.29
CA TRP A 772 -7.16 -19.69 33.01
C TRP A 772 -6.49 -19.03 34.20
N ARG A 773 -7.25 -18.45 35.15
CA ARG A 773 -6.69 -17.97 36.41
C ARG A 773 -5.97 -19.07 37.17
N ALA A 774 -6.63 -20.21 37.36
CA ALA A 774 -6.06 -21.35 38.08
C ALA A 774 -4.92 -21.99 37.28
N VAL A 775 -5.14 -22.22 35.97
CA VAL A 775 -4.16 -22.84 35.08
C VAL A 775 -2.86 -22.03 35.00
N ASN A 776 -2.93 -20.71 34.85
CA ASN A 776 -1.73 -19.87 34.80
C ASN A 776 -1.01 -19.80 36.14
N ALA A 777 -1.76 -19.79 37.26
CA ALA A 777 -1.16 -19.86 38.59
C ALA A 777 -0.43 -21.19 38.82
N GLU A 778 -1.03 -22.31 38.42
CA GLU A 778 -0.41 -23.65 38.49
C GLU A 778 0.83 -23.76 37.60
N ARG A 779 0.84 -23.10 36.44
CA ARG A 779 2.00 -22.99 35.54
C ARG A 779 3.09 -22.04 36.07
N GLY A 780 2.82 -21.31 37.16
CA GLY A 780 3.76 -20.34 37.72
C GLY A 780 3.97 -19.11 36.85
N LEU A 781 2.93 -18.65 36.14
CA LEU A 781 3.00 -17.43 35.34
C LEU A 781 3.39 -16.24 36.23
N ALA A 782 4.51 -15.59 35.89
CA ALA A 782 5.05 -14.48 36.67
C ALA A 782 4.26 -13.19 36.42
N MET A 783 3.40 -12.85 37.36
CA MET A 783 2.54 -11.67 37.27
C MET A 783 3.34 -10.38 37.52
N TYR A 784 3.16 -9.36 36.66
CA TYR A 784 3.85 -8.08 36.78
C TYR A 784 3.58 -7.42 38.14
N GLY A 785 4.65 -6.96 38.81
CA GLY A 785 4.57 -6.30 40.12
C GLY A 785 4.19 -7.20 41.30
N CYS A 786 4.27 -8.52 41.17
CA CYS A 786 4.09 -9.47 42.27
C CYS A 786 5.46 -9.98 42.78
N SER A 787 5.58 -10.24 44.09
CA SER A 787 6.78 -10.84 44.69
C SER A 787 6.60 -12.35 44.89
N GLY A 788 6.83 -13.14 43.84
CA GLY A 788 6.65 -14.60 43.85
C GLY A 788 5.18 -15.06 43.90
N ASN A 789 4.94 -16.28 44.38
CA ASN A 789 3.61 -16.94 44.42
C ASN A 789 2.73 -16.47 45.61
N GLY A 790 2.82 -15.20 46.00
CA GLY A 790 2.05 -14.61 47.11
C GLY A 790 0.55 -14.41 46.78
N ASN A 791 -0.24 -13.98 47.77
CA ASN A 791 -1.66 -13.63 47.58
C ASN A 791 -1.77 -12.52 46.50
N PRO A 792 -2.55 -12.71 45.41
CA PRO A 792 -2.74 -11.72 44.35
C PRO A 792 -3.07 -10.31 44.84
N ILE A 793 -3.78 -10.15 45.97
CA ILE A 793 -4.13 -8.83 46.51
C ILE A 793 -2.92 -7.99 46.95
N SER A 794 -1.76 -8.63 47.17
CA SER A 794 -0.51 -7.96 47.54
C SER A 794 0.30 -7.46 46.34
N CYS A 795 -0.05 -7.91 45.12
CA CYS A 795 0.60 -7.47 43.90
C CYS A 795 0.47 -5.96 43.67
N LEU A 796 1.41 -5.41 42.88
CA LEU A 796 1.50 -3.98 42.54
C LEU A 796 1.66 -3.07 43.78
N GLY A 797 1.95 -3.64 44.95
CA GLY A 797 2.07 -2.91 46.22
C GLY A 797 3.16 -1.84 46.22
N SER A 798 4.21 -2.02 45.40
CA SER A 798 5.31 -1.07 45.19
C SER A 798 4.94 0.15 44.34
N LEU A 799 3.86 0.05 43.55
CA LEU A 799 3.43 1.15 42.69
C LEU A 799 2.63 2.19 43.49
N ALA A 800 2.63 3.44 43.04
CA ALA A 800 1.89 4.49 43.72
C ALA A 800 0.37 4.23 43.70
N ARG A 801 -0.30 4.47 44.83
CA ARG A 801 -1.77 4.52 44.86
C ARG A 801 -2.27 5.75 44.12
N ALA A 802 -3.29 5.61 43.29
CA ALA A 802 -3.89 6.73 42.55
C ALA A 802 -4.38 7.83 43.50
N GLY A 803 -5.04 7.44 44.60
CA GLY A 803 -5.55 8.37 45.62
C GLY A 803 -4.48 9.19 46.35
N THR A 804 -3.20 8.83 46.24
CA THR A 804 -2.07 9.59 46.83
C THR A 804 -1.51 10.65 45.88
N LYS A 805 -1.99 10.70 44.62
CA LYS A 805 -1.64 11.71 43.63
C LYS A 805 -2.77 12.72 43.53
N ALA A 806 -2.45 14.00 43.34
CA ALA A 806 -3.46 15.06 43.26
C ALA A 806 -4.51 14.82 42.17
N TYR A 807 -4.09 14.34 40.99
CA TYR A 807 -5.01 14.03 39.89
C TYR A 807 -5.90 12.81 40.16
N GLY A 808 -5.44 11.89 41.01
CA GLY A 808 -6.14 10.65 41.37
C GLY A 808 -6.88 10.68 42.70
N GLU A 809 -6.88 11.83 43.38
CA GLU A 809 -7.55 12.03 44.66
C GLU A 809 -9.05 11.76 44.52
N GLY A 810 -9.55 10.80 45.31
CA GLY A 810 -10.96 10.41 45.33
C GLY A 810 -11.40 9.41 44.25
N TRP A 811 -10.49 8.92 43.40
CA TRP A 811 -10.83 7.89 42.40
C TRP A 811 -11.22 6.55 43.03
N GLU A 812 -10.62 6.18 44.16
CA GLU A 812 -10.87 4.91 44.86
C GLU A 812 -12.20 4.98 45.62
N LEU A 813 -13.24 4.29 45.14
CA LEU A 813 -14.58 4.29 45.76
C LEU A 813 -14.84 3.04 46.61
N LEU A 814 -14.52 1.87 46.09
CA LEU A 814 -14.86 0.59 46.73
C LEU A 814 -14.00 0.38 47.99
N ALA A 815 -14.66 0.24 49.15
CA ALA A 815 -13.98 0.02 50.42
C ALA A 815 -13.08 -1.23 50.37
N GLY A 816 -11.82 -1.08 50.79
CA GLY A 816 -10.82 -2.14 50.78
C GLY A 816 -10.04 -2.28 49.47
N ALA A 817 -10.64 -1.90 48.34
CA ALA A 817 -9.99 -1.91 47.03
C ALA A 817 -9.03 -0.72 46.86
N LYS A 818 -8.02 -0.90 46.01
CA LYS A 818 -6.96 0.06 45.72
C LYS A 818 -6.83 0.24 44.21
N LEU A 819 -6.52 1.47 43.82
CA LEU A 819 -6.15 1.81 42.46
C LEU A 819 -4.66 2.13 42.41
N ARG A 820 -3.93 1.55 41.46
CA ARG A 820 -2.49 1.74 41.27
C ARG A 820 -2.21 2.33 39.91
N ILE A 821 -1.34 3.34 39.86
CA ILE A 821 -0.87 3.90 38.59
C ILE A 821 0.24 3.00 38.04
N LEU A 822 0.02 2.43 36.86
CA LEU A 822 0.99 1.60 36.17
C LEU A 822 1.98 2.46 35.40
N ARG A 823 1.47 3.44 34.64
CA ARG A 823 2.25 4.31 33.75
C ARG A 823 1.46 5.56 33.36
N GLU A 824 2.15 6.68 33.17
CA GLU A 824 1.66 7.84 32.41
C GLU A 824 2.14 7.67 30.95
N PHE A 825 1.22 7.71 29.98
CA PHE A 825 1.60 7.53 28.58
C PHE A 825 2.27 8.80 28.02
N SER A 826 3.34 8.63 27.23
CA SER A 826 4.02 9.73 26.54
C SER A 826 3.41 10.06 25.17
N PHE A 827 2.30 9.42 24.83
CA PHE A 827 1.57 9.53 23.56
C PHE A 827 0.07 9.59 23.85
N LYS A 828 -0.72 10.05 22.88
CA LYS A 828 -2.19 9.96 22.96
C LYS A 828 -2.63 8.60 22.48
N THR A 829 -3.44 7.92 23.27
CA THR A 829 -4.08 6.67 22.88
C THR A 829 -5.25 6.93 21.94
N PHE A 830 -5.52 5.99 21.04
CA PHE A 830 -6.71 6.00 20.18
C PHE A 830 -7.34 4.62 20.21
N PHE A 831 -8.63 4.57 20.56
CA PHE A 831 -9.37 3.31 20.70
C PHE A 831 -8.72 2.36 21.75
N TRP A 832 -9.44 1.29 22.09
CA TRP A 832 -9.09 0.17 22.98
C TRP A 832 -7.69 0.12 23.62
N MET A 833 -7.67 -0.13 24.94
CA MET A 833 -6.50 -0.59 25.69
C MET A 833 -6.67 -2.07 26.09
N ARG A 834 -5.64 -2.89 25.88
CA ARG A 834 -5.56 -4.30 26.33
C ARG A 834 -4.17 -4.64 26.87
N SER A 835 -4.07 -5.67 27.71
CA SER A 835 -2.79 -6.12 28.27
C SER A 835 -2.60 -7.62 28.17
N SER A 836 -1.35 -8.03 28.22
CA SER A 836 -0.96 -9.44 28.33
C SER A 836 -1.53 -10.08 29.59
N ALA A 837 -1.70 -11.41 29.58
CA ALA A 837 -2.28 -12.14 30.71
C ALA A 837 -1.47 -11.96 32.01
N ASP A 838 -0.15 -11.79 31.90
CA ASP A 838 0.75 -11.47 33.02
C ASP A 838 0.72 -9.98 33.45
N GLY A 839 0.07 -9.12 32.67
CA GLY A 839 -0.06 -7.68 32.88
C GLY A 839 1.22 -6.87 32.66
N ARG A 840 2.24 -7.42 32.00
CA ARG A 840 3.48 -6.70 31.73
C ARG A 840 3.36 -5.73 30.54
N PHE A 841 2.67 -6.14 29.48
CA PHE A 841 2.58 -5.39 28.23
C PHE A 841 1.20 -4.78 28.08
N ILE A 842 1.12 -3.51 27.69
CA ILE A 842 -0.14 -2.81 27.40
C ILE A 842 -0.13 -2.32 25.97
N GLY A 843 -1.04 -2.82 25.14
CA GLY A 843 -1.26 -2.37 23.77
C GLY A 843 -2.33 -1.30 23.66
N ASN A 844 -2.14 -0.34 22.74
CA ASN A 844 -3.07 0.73 22.38
C ASN A 844 -2.94 1.09 20.89
N GLY A 845 -3.99 1.64 20.27
CA GLY A 845 -3.79 2.56 19.15
C GLY A 845 -3.15 3.87 19.65
N ALA A 846 -2.38 4.58 18.83
CA ALA A 846 -1.56 5.70 19.32
C ALA A 846 -1.30 6.81 18.29
N SER A 847 -1.17 8.06 18.76
CA SER A 847 -0.66 9.21 18.00
C SER A 847 0.82 9.03 17.68
N SER A 848 1.09 8.29 16.62
CA SER A 848 2.43 7.91 16.19
C SER A 848 2.44 7.73 14.67
N SER A 849 3.62 7.81 14.07
CA SER A 849 3.80 7.50 12.64
C SER A 849 3.47 6.05 12.29
N THR A 850 3.57 5.13 13.27
CA THR A 850 3.25 3.70 13.12
C THR A 850 1.78 3.38 13.39
N GLY A 851 1.07 4.24 14.12
CA GLY A 851 -0.37 4.20 14.36
C GLY A 851 -0.82 3.47 15.65
N ALA A 852 0.07 2.68 16.27
CA ALA A 852 -0.19 1.94 17.50
C ALA A 852 1.09 1.80 18.36
N MET A 853 0.92 1.39 19.62
CA MET A 853 2.00 1.29 20.61
C MET A 853 1.77 0.13 21.60
N ILE A 854 2.84 -0.55 22.00
CA ILE A 854 2.86 -1.44 23.17
C ILE A 854 3.81 -0.88 24.23
N SER A 855 3.32 -0.64 25.44
CA SER A 855 4.15 -0.26 26.59
C SER A 855 4.61 -1.51 27.36
N ASP A 856 5.92 -1.72 27.46
CA ASP A 856 6.55 -2.69 28.36
C ASP A 856 6.75 -2.04 29.74
N LEU A 857 5.88 -2.39 30.69
CA LEU A 857 5.89 -1.79 32.03
C LEU A 857 7.14 -2.17 32.83
N GLN A 858 7.72 -3.34 32.58
CA GLN A 858 8.90 -3.79 33.32
C GLN A 858 10.17 -3.04 32.90
N ARG A 859 10.27 -2.68 31.62
CA ARG A 859 11.42 -1.94 31.07
C ARG A 859 11.19 -0.43 30.99
N ASP A 860 10.00 0.01 31.32
CA ASP A 860 9.55 1.39 31.14
C ASP A 860 9.76 1.91 29.70
N LYS A 861 9.44 1.08 28.70
CA LYS A 861 9.68 1.38 27.29
C LYS A 861 8.41 1.26 26.45
N ASP A 862 8.24 2.17 25.51
CA ASP A 862 7.22 2.09 24.47
C ASP A 862 7.80 1.47 23.20
N ILE A 863 7.06 0.52 22.62
CA ILE A 863 7.41 -0.24 21.43
C ILE A 863 6.42 0.17 20.32
N PRO A 864 6.85 0.96 19.32
CA PRO A 864 6.01 1.32 18.19
C PRO A 864 5.50 0.08 17.46
N VAL A 865 4.23 0.09 17.09
CA VAL A 865 3.58 -1.00 16.36
C VAL A 865 2.97 -0.45 15.08
N HIS A 866 3.31 -1.04 13.93
CA HIS A 866 2.72 -0.68 12.64
C HIS A 866 1.33 -1.31 12.53
N ALA A 867 0.37 -0.66 13.16
CA ALA A 867 -1.02 -1.05 13.18
C ALA A 867 -1.88 0.18 13.43
N SER A 868 -3.18 0.07 13.23
CA SER A 868 -4.07 1.23 13.38
C SER A 868 -4.86 1.24 14.68
N TYR A 869 -5.27 0.07 15.21
CA TYR A 869 -6.17 -0.08 16.36
C TYR A 869 -6.32 -1.56 16.81
N ASP A 870 -7.16 -1.77 17.82
CA ASP A 870 -7.64 -3.05 18.36
C ASP A 870 -6.55 -4.05 18.76
N PRO A 871 -5.76 -3.76 19.82
CA PRO A 871 -4.89 -4.75 20.43
C PRO A 871 -5.70 -5.90 21.04
N GLY A 872 -5.16 -7.12 21.01
CA GLY A 872 -5.67 -8.27 21.75
C GLY A 872 -4.54 -9.16 22.28
N PHE A 873 -4.74 -9.84 23.40
CA PHE A 873 -3.75 -10.76 23.99
C PHE A 873 -4.42 -12.08 24.36
N PHE A 874 -3.73 -13.19 24.12
CA PHE A 874 -4.26 -14.50 24.50
C PHE A 874 -4.15 -14.72 26.01
N PRO A 875 -5.15 -15.38 26.62
CA PRO A 875 -5.22 -15.58 28.06
C PRO A 875 -4.19 -16.59 28.60
N ASP A 876 -3.60 -17.41 27.74
CA ASP A 876 -2.50 -18.31 28.07
C ASP A 876 -1.12 -17.64 27.99
N ASN A 877 -1.10 -16.31 27.76
CA ASN A 877 0.08 -15.47 27.55
C ASN A 877 0.92 -15.87 26.31
N SER A 878 0.37 -16.67 25.40
CA SER A 878 1.12 -17.19 24.24
C SER A 878 1.40 -16.14 23.17
N GLY A 879 0.51 -15.18 23.00
CA GLY A 879 0.64 -14.17 21.95
C GLY A 879 -0.34 -13.01 22.05
N PHE A 880 -0.28 -12.16 21.04
CA PHE A 880 -1.05 -10.95 20.90
C PHE A 880 -1.42 -10.70 19.44
N MET A 881 -2.29 -9.74 19.19
CA MET A 881 -2.63 -9.30 17.84
C MET A 881 -2.99 -7.82 17.77
N PHE A 882 -2.91 -7.24 16.57
CA PHE A 882 -3.45 -5.93 16.23
C PHE A 882 -4.21 -5.95 14.90
N GLN A 883 -5.11 -5.00 14.71
CA GLN A 883 -5.82 -4.81 13.45
C GLN A 883 -5.19 -3.76 12.54
N SER A 884 -5.50 -3.90 11.25
CA SER A 884 -5.04 -2.98 10.20
C SER A 884 -3.52 -2.81 10.24
N THR A 885 -2.85 -3.95 10.39
CA THR A 885 -1.41 -4.12 10.22
C THR A 885 -1.08 -4.20 8.72
N PRO A 886 0.20 -4.16 8.33
CA PRO A 886 0.64 -4.45 6.96
C PRO A 886 0.08 -5.73 6.36
N ILE A 887 -0.22 -6.72 7.22
CA ILE A 887 -0.65 -8.07 6.84
C ILE A 887 -2.14 -8.35 7.17
N GLY A 888 -2.94 -7.31 7.43
CA GLY A 888 -4.34 -7.45 7.87
C GLY A 888 -4.48 -7.56 9.38
N ALA A 889 -5.15 -8.61 9.88
CA ALA A 889 -5.16 -8.93 11.31
C ALA A 889 -3.87 -9.67 11.66
N GLY A 890 -2.92 -8.99 12.27
CA GLY A 890 -1.59 -9.53 12.58
C GLY A 890 -1.55 -10.12 13.98
N PHE A 891 -1.16 -11.38 14.09
CA PHE A 891 -0.95 -12.13 15.33
C PHE A 891 0.54 -12.34 15.54
N CYS A 892 1.03 -12.30 16.77
CA CYS A 892 2.43 -12.56 17.09
C CYS A 892 2.58 -13.28 18.43
N GLY A 893 3.60 -14.12 18.57
CA GLY A 893 3.95 -14.72 19.86
C GLY A 893 4.46 -13.68 20.88
N THR A 894 4.17 -13.87 22.17
CA THR A 894 4.64 -12.97 23.25
C THR A 894 6.16 -12.99 23.40
N ASN A 895 6.80 -14.07 22.94
CA ASN A 895 8.27 -14.17 22.84
C ASN A 895 8.88 -13.04 21.99
N LEU A 896 8.13 -12.47 21.03
CA LEU A 896 8.57 -11.27 20.32
C LEU A 896 8.74 -10.09 21.30
N LEU A 897 7.76 -9.81 22.17
CA LEU A 897 7.84 -8.69 23.11
C LEU A 897 8.95 -8.87 24.15
N THR A 898 9.17 -10.11 24.60
CA THR A 898 10.23 -10.40 25.57
C THR A 898 11.63 -10.31 24.95
N SER A 899 11.76 -10.45 23.62
CA SER A 899 13.03 -10.20 22.90
C SER A 899 13.48 -8.73 22.88
N ASN A 900 12.65 -7.81 23.38
CA ASN A 900 12.88 -6.36 23.42
C ASN A 900 13.04 -5.73 22.02
N PRO A 901 12.02 -5.86 21.15
CA PRO A 901 12.07 -5.30 19.81
C PRO A 901 12.15 -3.78 19.87
N ARG A 902 12.74 -3.17 18.84
CA ARG A 902 12.74 -1.71 18.68
C ARG A 902 11.35 -1.20 18.30
N GLU A 903 10.71 -1.90 17.38
CA GLU A 903 9.35 -1.69 16.86
C GLU A 903 8.81 -3.04 16.36
N ILE A 904 7.51 -3.10 16.07
CA ILE A 904 6.83 -4.29 15.55
C ILE A 904 6.15 -3.90 14.23
N ASN A 905 6.55 -4.53 13.13
CA ASN A 905 5.96 -4.30 11.82
C ASN A 905 5.13 -5.47 11.29
N PHE A 906 4.92 -6.51 12.12
CA PHE A 906 4.25 -7.77 11.78
C PHE A 906 4.99 -8.60 10.73
N GLY A 907 6.21 -8.19 10.41
CA GLY A 907 7.10 -8.97 9.58
C GLY A 907 7.96 -9.95 10.36
N GLU A 908 7.92 -9.93 11.69
CA GLU A 908 8.74 -10.77 12.58
C GLU A 908 8.40 -12.26 12.45
N ALA A 909 9.37 -13.16 12.65
CA ALA A 909 9.19 -14.61 12.47
C ALA A 909 8.17 -15.24 13.45
N GLN A 910 7.83 -14.52 14.51
CA GLN A 910 6.82 -14.90 15.48
C GLN A 910 5.42 -14.46 15.06
N CYS A 911 5.28 -13.75 13.94
CA CYS A 911 4.04 -13.13 13.49
C CYS A 911 3.40 -13.88 12.32
N SER A 912 2.07 -13.83 12.25
CA SER A 912 1.24 -14.40 11.19
C SER A 912 0.00 -13.54 10.95
N SER A 913 -0.64 -13.68 9.79
CA SER A 913 -1.88 -12.98 9.46
C SER A 913 -3.10 -13.87 9.56
N ALA A 914 -4.26 -13.28 9.81
CA ALA A 914 -5.57 -13.88 9.55
C ALA A 914 -6.42 -12.98 8.67
N THR A 915 -7.12 -13.55 7.70
CA THR A 915 -7.99 -12.82 6.77
C THR A 915 -9.45 -12.78 7.22
N ASN A 916 -9.86 -13.70 8.09
CA ASN A 916 -11.25 -13.83 8.54
C ASN A 916 -11.55 -13.15 9.88
N VAL A 917 -10.55 -12.54 10.52
CA VAL A 917 -10.69 -11.83 11.79
C VAL A 917 -11.04 -10.37 11.53
N GLY A 918 -12.32 -10.03 11.75
CA GLY A 918 -12.83 -8.66 11.60
C GLY A 918 -12.47 -7.74 12.77
N LEU A 919 -12.89 -6.48 12.68
CA LEU A 919 -12.66 -5.46 13.69
C LEU A 919 -13.38 -5.77 15.01
N TYR A 920 -12.96 -5.08 16.08
CA TYR A 920 -13.53 -5.25 17.41
C TYR A 920 -13.42 -6.70 17.93
N GLN A 921 -12.32 -7.36 17.62
CA GLN A 921 -12.13 -8.76 17.96
C GLN A 921 -11.75 -8.99 19.43
N HIS A 922 -12.13 -10.16 19.95
CA HIS A 922 -11.68 -10.66 21.24
C HIS A 922 -10.99 -12.01 21.10
N LEU A 923 -9.97 -12.24 21.93
CA LEU A 923 -9.17 -13.46 21.90
C LEU A 923 -9.49 -14.38 23.07
N ALA A 924 -9.40 -15.68 22.83
CA ALA A 924 -9.48 -16.70 23.86
C ALA A 924 -8.59 -17.89 23.52
N SER A 925 -8.35 -18.73 24.51
CA SER A 925 -7.68 -20.02 24.33
C SER A 925 -8.48 -21.11 25.04
N GLY A 926 -8.65 -22.27 24.41
CA GLY A 926 -9.16 -23.44 25.11
C GLY A 926 -8.22 -23.82 26.25
N LEU A 927 -8.73 -24.34 27.37
CA LEU A 927 -7.96 -24.57 28.61
C LEU A 927 -6.74 -25.52 28.47
N GLY A 928 -6.63 -26.26 27.36
CA GLY A 928 -5.43 -27.01 27.00
C GLY A 928 -4.28 -26.15 26.45
N GLY A 929 -4.55 -24.90 26.06
CA GLY A 929 -3.60 -23.97 25.43
C GLY A 929 -3.25 -24.28 23.98
N ALA A 930 -3.87 -25.30 23.37
CA ALA A 930 -3.61 -25.72 21.98
C ALA A 930 -4.57 -25.07 20.97
N ASP A 931 -5.79 -24.74 21.41
CA ASP A 931 -6.81 -24.13 20.57
C ASP A 931 -6.91 -22.64 20.88
N HIS A 932 -6.65 -21.79 19.90
CA HIS A 932 -6.80 -20.34 20.01
C HIS A 932 -8.01 -19.89 19.21
N TYR A 933 -8.66 -18.81 19.65
CA TYR A 933 -9.85 -18.30 18.99
C TYR A 933 -9.85 -16.79 18.93
N ALA A 934 -10.35 -16.26 17.82
CA ALA A 934 -10.74 -14.87 17.69
C ALA A 934 -12.24 -14.80 17.39
N ILE A 935 -12.98 -13.99 18.14
CA ILE A 935 -14.39 -13.68 17.86
C ILE A 935 -14.48 -12.30 17.22
N ASN A 936 -15.41 -12.11 16.30
CA ASN A 936 -15.85 -10.78 15.86
C ASN A 936 -17.32 -10.85 15.40
N GLY A 937 -17.94 -9.68 15.21
CA GLY A 937 -19.32 -9.56 14.72
C GLY A 937 -19.68 -8.09 14.57
N GLN A 938 -20.98 -7.76 14.58
CA GLN A 938 -21.39 -6.36 14.62
C GLN A 938 -20.84 -5.66 15.86
N PHE A 939 -20.34 -4.45 15.67
CA PHE A 939 -19.77 -3.64 16.74
C PHE A 939 -20.08 -2.15 16.53
N THR A 940 -19.96 -1.40 17.60
CA THR A 940 -20.04 0.05 17.58
C THR A 940 -18.72 0.65 18.06
N SER A 941 -18.11 1.53 17.26
CA SER A 941 -16.91 2.25 17.67
C SER A 941 -17.16 3.15 18.88
N ASP A 942 -16.16 3.27 19.73
CA ASP A 942 -16.13 4.17 20.89
C ASP A 942 -14.97 5.15 20.69
N ASN A 943 -15.24 6.45 20.85
CA ASN A 943 -14.24 7.51 20.66
C ASN A 943 -13.28 7.64 21.84
N GLY A 944 -13.51 6.93 22.95
CA GLY A 944 -12.65 6.95 24.12
C GLY A 944 -12.69 8.28 24.90
N GLY A 945 -13.77 9.05 24.82
CA GLY A 945 -13.88 10.35 25.52
C GLY A 945 -13.20 11.52 24.80
N ASP A 946 -13.04 11.44 23.47
CA ASP A 946 -12.58 12.55 22.60
C ASP A 946 -13.76 13.32 21.93
N GLY A 947 -14.95 13.40 22.56
CA GLY A 947 -16.15 14.03 21.99
C GLY A 947 -17.37 13.99 22.93
N PRO A 948 -18.58 14.37 22.51
CA PRO A 948 -19.76 14.43 23.38
C PRO A 948 -20.02 13.09 24.06
N ASP A 949 -20.10 13.13 25.39
CA ASP A 949 -19.90 12.01 26.31
C ASP A 949 -21.17 11.19 26.52
N GLU A 950 -21.41 10.26 25.59
CA GLU A 950 -22.48 9.30 25.70
C GLU A 950 -21.98 7.87 25.56
N GLU A 951 -22.70 6.97 26.23
CA GLU A 951 -22.55 5.54 26.05
C GLU A 951 -22.63 5.17 24.55
N PRO A 952 -21.71 4.35 24.00
CA PRO A 952 -21.74 3.94 22.61
C PRO A 952 -23.12 3.40 22.24
N ILE A 953 -23.65 3.75 21.07
CA ILE A 953 -24.96 3.23 20.65
C ILE A 953 -24.95 1.69 20.57
N ALA A 954 -26.13 1.08 20.69
CA ALA A 954 -26.36 -0.35 20.52
C ALA A 954 -27.42 -0.55 19.42
N ASP A 955 -27.00 -0.42 18.16
CA ASP A 955 -27.84 -0.46 16.95
C ASP A 955 -27.76 -1.80 16.20
N PHE A 956 -27.66 -2.89 16.94
CA PHE A 956 -27.59 -4.26 16.42
C PHE A 956 -28.97 -4.72 15.91
N GLY A 957 -29.01 -5.27 14.71
CA GLY A 957 -30.24 -5.68 14.02
C GLY A 957 -30.59 -7.16 14.22
N SER A 958 -31.76 -7.56 13.73
CA SER A 958 -32.22 -8.96 13.71
C SER A 958 -31.31 -9.89 12.90
N ASP A 959 -30.55 -9.34 11.96
CA ASP A 959 -29.55 -10.00 11.12
C ASP A 959 -28.15 -10.05 11.78
N SER A 960 -28.06 -9.70 13.07
CA SER A 960 -26.78 -9.73 13.79
C SER A 960 -26.26 -11.15 13.96
N THR A 961 -24.94 -11.31 13.89
CA THR A 961 -24.26 -12.61 13.96
C THR A 961 -23.00 -12.56 14.80
N ILE A 962 -22.64 -13.72 15.34
CA ILE A 962 -21.35 -14.00 15.96
C ILE A 962 -20.53 -14.84 15.00
N LYS A 963 -19.34 -14.37 14.65
CA LYS A 963 -18.35 -15.12 13.87
C LYS A 963 -17.18 -15.50 14.77
N LEU A 964 -16.84 -16.78 14.80
CA LEU A 964 -15.72 -17.32 15.54
C LEU A 964 -14.71 -17.95 14.57
N THR A 965 -13.46 -17.48 14.65
CA THR A 965 -12.34 -17.97 13.87
C THR A 965 -11.40 -18.73 14.79
N ALA A 966 -11.27 -20.04 14.57
CA ALA A 966 -10.26 -20.83 15.26
C ALA A 966 -8.88 -20.57 14.65
N LEU A 967 -7.86 -20.55 15.49
CA LEU A 967 -6.46 -20.32 15.16
C LEU A 967 -5.68 -21.51 15.70
N ALA A 968 -5.07 -22.30 14.82
CA ALA A 968 -4.19 -23.38 15.24
C ALA A 968 -2.78 -22.81 15.45
N TYR A 969 -2.21 -23.01 16.64
CA TYR A 969 -0.84 -22.63 16.90
C TYR A 969 0.11 -23.76 16.52
N ASP A 970 1.02 -23.51 15.56
CA ASP A 970 1.97 -24.51 15.06
C ASP A 970 3.29 -24.58 15.86
N GLY A 971 3.40 -23.76 16.92
CA GLY A 971 4.61 -23.59 17.72
C GLY A 971 5.35 -22.28 17.45
N ASN A 972 5.08 -21.63 16.32
CA ASN A 972 5.61 -20.31 15.97
C ASN A 972 4.53 -19.33 15.50
N HIS A 973 3.51 -19.81 14.79
CA HIS A 973 2.49 -19.01 14.11
C HIS A 973 1.07 -19.40 14.51
N TYR A 974 0.16 -18.44 14.41
CA TYR A 974 -1.28 -18.66 14.50
C TYR A 974 -1.86 -18.81 13.10
N VAL A 975 -2.35 -20.00 12.78
CA VAL A 975 -2.89 -20.34 11.46
C VAL A 975 -4.41 -20.38 11.52
N GLU A 976 -5.06 -19.48 10.76
CA GLU A 976 -6.53 -19.43 10.74
C GLU A 976 -7.17 -20.68 10.14
N LYS A 977 -8.31 -21.05 10.72
CA LYS A 977 -9.22 -22.08 10.20
C LYS A 977 -10.47 -21.41 9.65
N THR A 978 -11.24 -22.19 8.90
CA THR A 978 -12.52 -21.71 8.37
C THR A 978 -13.40 -21.19 9.51
N PRO A 979 -13.86 -19.94 9.44
CA PRO A 979 -14.69 -19.37 10.48
C PRO A 979 -16.05 -20.06 10.50
N VAL A 980 -16.65 -20.11 11.70
CA VAL A 980 -18.02 -20.57 11.91
C VAL A 980 -18.86 -19.40 12.42
N THR A 981 -20.08 -19.29 11.91
CA THR A 981 -20.99 -18.19 12.22
C THR A 981 -22.30 -18.73 12.79
N THR A 982 -22.89 -18.00 13.73
CA THR A 982 -24.24 -18.23 14.23
C THR A 982 -24.99 -16.90 14.35
N ASP A 983 -26.30 -16.95 14.23
CA ASP A 983 -27.15 -15.77 14.44
C ASP A 983 -27.15 -15.35 15.92
N SER A 984 -27.16 -14.04 16.15
CA SER A 984 -27.22 -13.38 17.44
C SER A 984 -28.08 -12.12 17.31
N PRO A 985 -29.39 -12.27 17.02
CA PRO A 985 -30.27 -11.16 16.68
C PRO A 985 -30.28 -10.10 17.79
N PHE A 986 -30.10 -8.85 17.40
CA PHE A 986 -30.04 -7.67 18.30
C PHE A 986 -28.89 -7.69 19.32
N GLU A 987 -27.89 -8.56 19.11
CA GLU A 987 -26.71 -8.68 19.96
C GLU A 987 -25.46 -8.29 19.16
N GLY A 988 -24.56 -7.53 19.79
CA GLY A 988 -23.29 -7.11 19.20
C GLY A 988 -22.27 -6.72 20.26
N ASP A 989 -21.16 -6.10 19.84
CA ASP A 989 -19.99 -5.86 20.70
C ASP A 989 -19.56 -7.15 21.43
N ASN A 990 -19.46 -8.26 20.67
CA ASN A 990 -19.25 -9.60 21.19
C ASN A 990 -17.88 -9.75 21.86
N VAL A 991 -17.88 -10.21 23.11
CA VAL A 991 -16.67 -10.44 23.91
C VAL A 991 -16.58 -11.89 24.34
N LEU A 992 -15.55 -12.58 23.83
CA LEU A 992 -15.28 -13.97 24.16
C LEU A 992 -14.62 -14.07 25.55
N SER A 993 -15.03 -15.06 26.32
CA SER A 993 -14.41 -15.36 27.60
C SER A 993 -13.03 -15.99 27.42
N PRO A 994 -12.09 -15.83 28.36
CA PRO A 994 -10.75 -16.39 28.25
C PRO A 994 -10.69 -17.87 27.88
N SER A 995 -11.63 -18.70 28.37
CA SER A 995 -11.68 -20.14 28.08
C SER A 995 -12.41 -20.53 26.79
N SER A 996 -12.89 -19.54 26.02
CA SER A 996 -13.74 -19.67 24.82
C SER A 996 -15.10 -20.35 25.06
N ARG A 997 -15.59 -20.37 26.30
CA ARG A 997 -16.82 -21.07 26.68
C ARG A 997 -18.03 -20.16 26.83
N LEU A 998 -17.82 -18.87 27.06
CA LEU A 998 -18.88 -17.87 27.13
C LEU A 998 -18.61 -16.75 26.13
N VAL A 999 -19.68 -16.16 25.60
CA VAL A 999 -19.66 -14.85 24.95
C VAL A 999 -20.61 -13.93 25.71
N ILE A 1000 -20.15 -12.72 26.00
CA ILE A 1000 -21.01 -11.63 26.47
C ILE A 1000 -21.20 -10.62 25.34
N SER A 1001 -22.45 -10.25 25.09
CA SER A 1001 -22.84 -9.35 24.01
C SER A 1001 -23.77 -8.27 24.55
N ARG A 1002 -23.63 -7.05 24.04
CA ARG A 1002 -24.56 -5.96 24.34
C ARG A 1002 -25.86 -6.18 23.60
N LEU A 1003 -26.97 -5.98 24.31
CA LEU A 1003 -28.32 -6.12 23.76
C LEU A 1003 -28.83 -4.75 23.28
N ALA A 1004 -29.23 -4.68 22.02
CA ALA A 1004 -29.87 -3.50 21.45
C ALA A 1004 -31.23 -3.23 22.10
N GLY A 1005 -31.60 -1.95 22.13
CA GLY A 1005 -32.81 -1.44 22.75
C GLY A 1005 -33.44 -0.29 21.98
N PRO A 1006 -34.56 0.25 22.47
CA PRO A 1006 -35.23 1.38 21.83
C PRO A 1006 -34.30 2.59 21.74
N ASN A 1007 -34.45 3.37 20.67
CA ASN A 1007 -33.66 4.59 20.42
C ASN A 1007 -32.13 4.32 20.36
N ASN A 1008 -31.72 3.11 19.95
CA ASN A 1008 -30.33 2.67 19.87
C ASN A 1008 -29.58 2.72 21.21
N LYS A 1009 -30.31 2.76 22.33
CA LYS A 1009 -29.73 2.64 23.67
C LYS A 1009 -29.67 1.16 24.03
N GLN A 1010 -28.67 0.81 24.84
CA GLN A 1010 -28.51 -0.54 25.31
C GLN A 1010 -29.58 -0.91 26.34
N LEU A 1011 -30.12 -2.12 26.24
CA LEU A 1011 -31.02 -2.70 27.25
C LEU A 1011 -30.31 -3.49 28.34
N GLY A 1012 -29.18 -4.10 27.99
CA GLY A 1012 -28.44 -4.95 28.91
C GLY A 1012 -27.34 -5.73 28.21
N TYR A 1013 -27.00 -6.85 28.83
CA TYR A 1013 -26.07 -7.84 28.32
C TYR A 1013 -26.73 -9.21 28.23
N VAL A 1014 -26.38 -9.97 27.20
CA VAL A 1014 -26.68 -11.39 27.09
C VAL A 1014 -25.37 -12.16 27.21
N VAL A 1015 -25.36 -13.18 28.06
CA VAL A 1015 -24.26 -14.13 28.18
C VAL A 1015 -24.72 -15.46 27.65
N ARG A 1016 -24.01 -15.97 26.64
CA ARG A 1016 -24.29 -17.25 26.01
C ARG A 1016 -23.12 -18.19 26.24
N LYS A 1017 -23.43 -19.44 26.55
CA LYS A 1017 -22.48 -20.55 26.45
C LYS A 1017 -22.28 -20.90 24.98
N ILE A 1018 -21.03 -21.16 24.63
CA ILE A 1018 -20.60 -21.47 23.26
C ILE A 1018 -20.23 -22.94 23.19
N ASN A 1019 -20.71 -23.62 22.15
CA ASN A 1019 -20.24 -24.95 21.77
C ASN A 1019 -19.76 -24.88 20.32
N VAL A 1020 -18.47 -25.18 20.13
CA VAL A 1020 -17.80 -25.10 18.83
C VAL A 1020 -17.49 -26.51 18.35
N SER A 1021 -17.86 -26.80 17.10
CA SER A 1021 -17.37 -27.96 16.35
C SER A 1021 -16.52 -27.49 15.17
N ALA A 1022 -15.89 -28.42 14.46
CA ALA A 1022 -15.10 -28.08 13.27
C ALA A 1022 -15.89 -27.35 12.17
N THR A 1023 -17.22 -27.49 12.13
CA THR A 1023 -18.08 -26.96 11.05
C THR A 1023 -19.28 -26.16 11.54
N SER A 1024 -19.47 -26.02 12.85
CA SER A 1024 -20.65 -25.35 13.40
C SER A 1024 -20.35 -24.64 14.71
N LEU A 1025 -21.03 -23.52 14.92
CA LEU A 1025 -21.09 -22.81 16.18
C LEU A 1025 -22.54 -22.84 16.68
N SER A 1026 -22.76 -23.29 17.92
CA SER A 1026 -24.06 -23.17 18.58
C SER A 1026 -23.91 -22.45 19.91
N THR A 1027 -24.97 -21.72 20.29
CA THR A 1027 -24.98 -20.95 21.53
C THR A 1027 -26.21 -21.24 22.36
N THR A 1028 -26.10 -21.03 23.67
CA THR A 1028 -27.22 -21.16 24.61
C THR A 1028 -27.17 -20.01 25.61
N GLU A 1029 -28.24 -19.23 25.71
CA GLU A 1029 -28.33 -18.17 26.72
C GLU A 1029 -28.30 -18.77 28.13
N VAL A 1030 -27.39 -18.26 28.95
CA VAL A 1030 -27.18 -18.68 30.34
C VAL A 1030 -27.32 -17.52 31.31
N GLY A 1031 -27.25 -16.28 30.82
CA GLY A 1031 -27.48 -15.08 31.61
C GLY A 1031 -27.98 -13.91 30.77
N ARG A 1032 -28.81 -13.07 31.37
CA ARG A 1032 -29.26 -11.78 30.85
C ARG A 1032 -29.24 -10.78 31.99
N TYR A 1033 -28.53 -9.68 31.79
CA TYR A 1033 -28.25 -8.68 32.82
C TYR A 1033 -28.73 -7.32 32.32
N CYS A 1034 -29.75 -6.77 32.95
CA CYS A 1034 -30.37 -5.50 32.59
C CYS A 1034 -29.60 -4.33 33.22
N VAL A 1035 -28.32 -4.25 32.88
CA VAL A 1035 -27.38 -3.24 33.35
C VAL A 1035 -26.73 -2.57 32.15
N LYS A 1036 -26.44 -1.27 32.28
CA LYS A 1036 -25.80 -0.45 31.23
C LYS A 1036 -24.27 -0.40 31.36
N GLY A 1037 -23.66 0.04 30.27
CA GLY A 1037 -22.24 0.32 30.10
C GLY A 1037 -21.67 -0.48 28.92
N ALA A 1038 -20.45 -0.18 28.48
CA ALA A 1038 -19.86 -0.71 27.26
C ALA A 1038 -18.48 -1.33 27.49
N LYS A 1039 -17.97 -1.89 26.40
CA LYS A 1039 -16.63 -2.49 26.27
C LYS A 1039 -16.33 -3.46 27.40
N PRO A 1040 -17.20 -4.48 27.62
CA PRO A 1040 -17.03 -5.40 28.71
C PRO A 1040 -15.77 -6.25 28.51
N ALA A 1041 -15.26 -6.84 29.59
CA ALA A 1041 -14.27 -7.90 29.55
C ALA A 1041 -14.57 -8.90 30.66
N ILE A 1042 -14.40 -10.20 30.39
CA ILE A 1042 -14.66 -11.28 31.34
C ILE A 1042 -13.37 -11.64 32.08
N SER A 1043 -13.48 -11.91 33.39
CA SER A 1043 -12.36 -12.31 34.24
C SER A 1043 -11.83 -13.71 33.87
N PHE A 1044 -10.60 -14.02 34.30
CA PHE A 1044 -9.93 -15.27 33.96
C PHE A 1044 -10.47 -16.50 34.72
N ASP A 1045 -11.25 -16.27 35.77
CA ASP A 1045 -12.10 -17.25 36.44
C ASP A 1045 -13.57 -17.18 35.98
N GLU A 1046 -13.87 -16.32 35.01
CA GLU A 1046 -15.16 -16.13 34.35
C GLU A 1046 -16.35 -15.90 35.29
N ARG A 1047 -16.08 -15.42 36.50
CA ARG A 1047 -17.11 -15.02 37.46
C ARG A 1047 -17.54 -13.57 37.27
N TYR A 1048 -16.62 -12.70 36.89
CA TYR A 1048 -16.85 -11.26 36.82
C TYR A 1048 -16.76 -10.78 35.38
N ALA A 1049 -17.56 -9.78 35.04
CA ALA A 1049 -17.31 -8.90 33.91
C ALA A 1049 -16.94 -7.52 34.45
N VAL A 1050 -16.03 -6.83 33.76
CA VAL A 1050 -15.70 -5.43 34.03
C VAL A 1050 -16.13 -4.60 32.83
N LEU A 1051 -16.70 -3.43 33.06
CA LEU A 1051 -17.21 -2.54 32.03
C LEU A 1051 -16.98 -1.09 32.44
N HIS A 1052 -16.89 -0.20 31.46
CA HIS A 1052 -17.02 1.23 31.73
C HIS A 1052 -18.47 1.67 31.54
N HIS A 1053 -18.82 2.83 32.08
CA HIS A 1053 -20.12 3.46 31.88
C HIS A 1053 -19.91 4.97 31.88
N TYR A 1054 -20.30 5.62 30.79
CA TYR A 1054 -20.34 7.07 30.70
C TYR A 1054 -21.49 7.58 31.56
N VAL A 1055 -21.26 8.66 32.32
CA VAL A 1055 -22.29 9.21 33.19
C VAL A 1055 -23.44 9.75 32.34
N GLU A 1056 -24.64 9.21 32.56
CA GLU A 1056 -25.89 9.63 31.91
C GLU A 1056 -26.79 10.36 32.92
N GLU A 1057 -27.78 11.14 32.43
CA GLU A 1057 -28.70 11.94 33.26
C GLU A 1057 -29.41 11.16 34.38
N GLY A 1058 -29.59 9.84 34.20
CA GLY A 1058 -30.25 8.96 35.18
C GLY A 1058 -29.40 8.52 36.37
N ASP A 1059 -28.09 8.78 36.36
CA ASP A 1059 -27.15 8.16 37.30
C ASP A 1059 -27.00 8.92 38.62
N PHE A 1060 -27.60 10.11 38.77
CA PHE A 1060 -27.39 11.00 39.90
C PHE A 1060 -27.51 10.30 41.27
N ALA A 1061 -28.53 9.45 41.45
CA ALA A 1061 -28.76 8.75 42.70
C ALA A 1061 -27.68 7.70 43.00
N GLU A 1062 -27.23 6.97 41.98
CA GLU A 1062 -26.16 5.97 42.11
C GLU A 1062 -24.80 6.63 42.38
N LEU A 1063 -24.59 7.81 41.79
CA LEU A 1063 -23.39 8.62 42.00
C LEU A 1063 -23.39 9.34 43.35
N GLY A 1064 -24.51 9.36 44.07
CA GLY A 1064 -24.64 9.91 45.43
C GLY A 1064 -25.11 11.37 45.48
N PHE A 1065 -25.69 11.88 44.39
CA PHE A 1065 -26.26 13.23 44.32
C PHE A 1065 -27.75 13.23 44.66
N ALA A 1066 -28.24 14.36 45.15
CA ALA A 1066 -29.63 14.49 45.61
C ALA A 1066 -30.65 14.52 44.46
N SER A 1067 -30.28 15.08 43.31
CA SER A 1067 -31.12 15.16 42.11
C SER A 1067 -30.29 15.26 40.84
N ALA A 1068 -30.92 15.00 39.69
CA ALA A 1068 -30.31 15.24 38.39
C ALA A 1068 -29.92 16.72 38.16
N SER A 1069 -30.50 17.66 38.91
CA SER A 1069 -30.18 19.09 38.81
C SER A 1069 -29.09 19.55 39.78
N ASP A 1070 -28.47 18.64 40.55
CA ASP A 1070 -27.39 18.98 41.45
C ASP A 1070 -26.21 19.57 40.67
N ALA A 1071 -25.65 20.70 41.12
CA ALA A 1071 -24.59 21.39 40.39
C ALA A 1071 -23.32 20.54 40.21
N GLY A 1072 -23.01 19.66 41.18
CA GLY A 1072 -21.88 18.74 41.07
C GLY A 1072 -22.12 17.63 40.05
N PHE A 1073 -23.37 17.15 39.94
CA PHE A 1073 -23.75 16.16 38.93
C PHE A 1073 -23.83 16.78 37.52
N GLN A 1074 -24.39 17.97 37.40
CA GLN A 1074 -24.42 18.70 36.13
C GLN A 1074 -23.00 18.96 35.60
N ALA A 1075 -22.04 19.27 36.50
CA ALA A 1075 -20.64 19.39 36.09
C ALA A 1075 -20.06 18.08 35.51
N LEU A 1076 -20.52 16.90 35.94
CA LEU A 1076 -20.10 15.62 35.37
C LEU A 1076 -20.68 15.39 33.97
N LEU A 1077 -21.89 15.86 33.70
CA LEU A 1077 -22.52 15.79 32.38
C LEU A 1077 -21.89 16.81 31.42
N ASP A 1078 -21.73 18.05 31.86
CA ASP A 1078 -21.21 19.16 31.03
C ASP A 1078 -19.77 18.93 30.57
N ALA A 1079 -18.93 18.36 31.44
CA ALA A 1079 -17.52 18.10 31.14
C ALA A 1079 -17.25 16.65 30.70
N GLY A 1080 -18.25 15.79 30.78
CA GLY A 1080 -18.10 14.34 30.63
C GLY A 1080 -17.43 13.65 31.81
N SER A 1081 -17.79 12.38 32.02
CA SER A 1081 -17.02 11.46 32.85
C SER A 1081 -17.44 10.01 32.59
N ALA A 1082 -16.54 9.06 32.88
CA ALA A 1082 -16.84 7.64 32.79
C ALA A 1082 -16.24 6.88 33.97
N ASN A 1083 -16.98 5.90 34.50
CA ASN A 1083 -16.57 5.11 35.66
C ASN A 1083 -16.46 3.62 35.32
N ILE A 1084 -15.61 2.91 36.08
CA ILE A 1084 -15.47 1.45 35.99
C ILE A 1084 -16.42 0.75 36.95
N TYR A 1085 -16.99 -0.34 36.46
CA TYR A 1085 -17.90 -1.21 37.19
C TYR A 1085 -17.49 -2.67 37.06
N VAL A 1086 -17.72 -3.43 38.13
CA VAL A 1086 -17.62 -4.89 38.13
C VAL A 1086 -19.02 -5.48 38.25
N LEU A 1087 -19.39 -6.35 37.31
CA LEU A 1087 -20.60 -7.14 37.31
C LEU A 1087 -20.27 -8.58 37.74
N ASP A 1088 -20.85 -9.06 38.84
CA ASP A 1088 -20.78 -10.47 39.20
C ASP A 1088 -21.79 -11.25 38.35
N LEU A 1089 -21.31 -12.11 37.46
CA LEU A 1089 -22.15 -12.85 36.52
C LEU A 1089 -22.98 -13.95 37.21
N VAL A 1090 -22.63 -14.34 38.43
CA VAL A 1090 -23.39 -15.34 39.20
C VAL A 1090 -24.57 -14.69 39.93
N THR A 1091 -24.38 -13.48 40.46
CA THR A 1091 -25.41 -12.80 41.27
C THR A 1091 -26.17 -11.71 40.51
N GLY A 1092 -25.61 -11.21 39.41
CA GLY A 1092 -26.11 -10.06 38.65
C GLY A 1092 -25.83 -8.71 39.32
N VAL A 1093 -25.07 -8.67 40.42
CA VAL A 1093 -24.75 -7.43 41.14
C VAL A 1093 -23.70 -6.63 40.37
N LYS A 1094 -24.04 -5.39 39.99
CA LYS A 1094 -23.13 -4.39 39.41
C LYS A 1094 -22.63 -3.45 40.51
N THR A 1095 -21.31 -3.34 40.66
CA THR A 1095 -20.65 -2.52 41.69
C THR A 1095 -19.73 -1.49 41.06
N ARG A 1096 -19.89 -0.22 41.44
CA ARG A 1096 -19.03 0.90 41.01
C ARG A 1096 -17.68 0.84 41.71
N VAL A 1097 -16.59 0.94 40.95
CA VAL A 1097 -15.22 0.86 41.46
C VAL A 1097 -14.55 2.22 41.55
N THR A 1098 -14.78 3.07 40.55
CA THR A 1098 -14.16 4.40 40.46
C THR A 1098 -15.15 5.51 40.77
N ASN A 1099 -14.61 6.67 41.16
CA ASN A 1099 -15.35 7.91 41.27
C ASN A 1099 -14.59 9.03 40.55
N MET A 1100 -14.78 9.10 39.23
CA MET A 1100 -14.10 10.05 38.35
C MET A 1100 -14.69 11.46 38.48
N LYS A 1101 -13.83 12.49 38.36
CA LYS A 1101 -14.23 13.90 38.41
C LYS A 1101 -14.67 14.40 37.03
N PRO A 1102 -15.33 15.57 36.94
CA PRO A 1102 -15.64 16.21 35.65
C PRO A 1102 -14.43 16.34 34.73
N GLY A 1103 -14.53 15.83 33.50
CA GLY A 1103 -13.45 15.76 32.50
C GLY A 1103 -12.49 14.59 32.66
N GLN A 1104 -12.83 13.60 33.49
CA GLN A 1104 -12.02 12.39 33.68
C GLN A 1104 -12.78 11.13 33.29
N PHE A 1105 -12.16 10.30 32.46
CA PHE A 1105 -12.77 9.12 31.88
C PHE A 1105 -11.97 7.87 32.21
N ALA A 1106 -12.56 6.93 32.93
CA ALA A 1106 -12.01 5.61 33.14
C ALA A 1106 -12.61 4.63 32.12
N LEU A 1107 -11.79 4.09 31.21
CA LEU A 1107 -12.24 3.44 29.98
C LEU A 1107 -11.51 2.13 29.67
N PHE A 1108 -12.12 1.33 28.79
CA PHE A 1108 -11.56 0.09 28.21
C PHE A 1108 -11.00 -0.90 29.25
N PRO A 1109 -11.76 -1.23 30.30
CA PRO A 1109 -11.26 -2.13 31.32
C PRO A 1109 -11.08 -3.56 30.79
N HIS A 1110 -10.07 -4.26 31.30
CA HIS A 1110 -9.81 -5.66 30.97
C HIS A 1110 -9.02 -6.36 32.07
N PHE A 1111 -9.22 -7.67 32.22
CA PHE A 1111 -8.61 -8.44 33.28
C PHE A 1111 -7.19 -8.92 32.94
N ARG A 1112 -6.42 -9.06 34.00
CA ARG A 1112 -5.18 -9.82 34.10
C ARG A 1112 -5.48 -11.22 34.65
N SER A 1113 -4.56 -12.17 34.47
CA SER A 1113 -4.77 -13.57 34.87
C SER A 1113 -5.05 -13.78 36.36
N ASP A 1114 -4.63 -12.88 37.23
CA ASP A 1114 -4.80 -12.97 38.68
C ASP A 1114 -5.99 -12.15 39.20
N ASN A 1115 -6.92 -11.74 38.32
CA ASN A 1115 -8.10 -10.92 38.59
C ASN A 1115 -7.84 -9.46 39.01
N TRP A 1116 -6.60 -8.97 38.98
CA TRP A 1116 -6.43 -7.53 38.77
C TRP A 1116 -7.00 -7.17 37.40
N PHE A 1117 -7.53 -5.96 37.25
CA PHE A 1117 -7.90 -5.45 35.93
C PHE A 1117 -7.31 -4.07 35.68
N TYR A 1118 -6.97 -3.81 34.44
CA TYR A 1118 -6.39 -2.55 33.98
C TYR A 1118 -7.42 -1.76 33.18
N PHE A 1119 -7.30 -0.44 33.20
CA PHE A 1119 -8.14 0.48 32.44
C PHE A 1119 -7.39 1.78 32.16
N LEU A 1120 -7.78 2.45 31.07
CA LEU A 1120 -7.25 3.75 30.68
C LEU A 1120 -7.93 4.81 31.54
N VAL A 1121 -7.16 5.77 32.04
CA VAL A 1121 -7.71 7.04 32.54
C VAL A 1121 -7.26 8.17 31.63
N ARG A 1122 -8.22 8.87 31.05
CA ARG A 1122 -8.02 10.10 30.29
C ARG A 1122 -8.49 11.29 31.11
N ASP A 1123 -7.63 12.29 31.25
CA ASP A 1123 -7.94 13.55 31.92
C ASP A 1123 -7.89 14.68 30.88
N SER A 1124 -9.07 15.12 30.44
CA SER A 1124 -9.21 16.11 29.36
C SER A 1124 -8.69 17.50 29.77
N LYS A 1125 -8.70 17.82 31.07
CA LYS A 1125 -8.22 19.11 31.59
C LYS A 1125 -6.71 19.24 31.53
N SER A 1126 -6.00 18.16 31.89
CA SER A 1126 -4.54 18.14 31.85
C SER A 1126 -3.98 17.65 30.52
N GLY A 1127 -4.80 16.99 29.70
CA GLY A 1127 -4.38 16.32 28.48
C GLY A 1127 -3.54 15.06 28.74
N LYS A 1128 -3.53 14.54 29.97
CA LYS A 1128 -2.73 13.35 30.33
C LYS A 1128 -3.54 12.06 30.29
N GLU A 1129 -2.85 10.97 30.02
CA GLU A 1129 -3.43 9.62 29.96
C GLU A 1129 -2.60 8.64 30.79
N TYR A 1130 -3.29 7.75 31.50
CA TYR A 1130 -2.69 6.83 32.45
C TYR A 1130 -3.21 5.41 32.27
N ALA A 1131 -2.32 4.43 32.37
CA ALA A 1131 -2.71 3.05 32.64
C ALA A 1131 -2.90 2.86 34.15
N VAL A 1132 -4.08 2.42 34.57
CA VAL A 1132 -4.44 2.24 35.99
C VAL A 1132 -4.90 0.80 36.23
N ALA A 1133 -4.54 0.24 37.39
CA ALA A 1133 -4.93 -1.10 37.82
C ALA A 1133 -5.83 -1.06 39.06
N SER A 1134 -6.75 -2.03 39.19
CA SER A 1134 -7.60 -2.23 40.36
C SER A 1134 -7.64 -3.69 40.82
N ASP A 1135 -7.68 -3.90 42.14
CA ASP A 1135 -7.93 -5.17 42.82
C ASP A 1135 -9.40 -5.39 43.22
N ALA A 1136 -10.32 -4.56 42.75
CA ALA A 1136 -11.72 -4.59 43.21
C ALA A 1136 -12.40 -5.95 43.06
N ALA A 1137 -12.12 -6.70 41.99
CA ALA A 1137 -12.67 -8.05 41.80
C ALA A 1137 -12.14 -9.05 42.85
N LEU A 1138 -10.89 -8.88 43.31
CA LEU A 1138 -10.31 -9.70 44.39
C LEU A 1138 -10.99 -9.40 45.73
N VAL A 1139 -11.22 -8.13 46.03
CA VAL A 1139 -11.91 -7.69 47.25
C VAL A 1139 -13.35 -8.20 47.28
N LEU A 1140 -14.06 -8.11 46.14
CA LEU A 1140 -15.43 -8.63 46.02
C LEU A 1140 -15.50 -10.16 46.12
N ALA A 1141 -14.41 -10.86 45.79
CA ALA A 1141 -14.28 -12.29 46.02
C ALA A 1141 -13.93 -12.66 47.47
N GLY A 1142 -13.64 -11.68 48.33
CA GLY A 1142 -13.28 -11.87 49.74
C GLY A 1142 -11.84 -12.32 49.99
N GLN A 1143 -10.90 -11.95 49.09
CA GLN A 1143 -9.48 -12.36 49.13
C GLN A 1143 -8.56 -11.40 49.90
#